data_AF-A0A938M1N6-F1
#
_entry.id   AF-A0A938M1N6-F1
#
_cell.length_a   1.000
_cell.length_b   1.000
_cell.length_c   1.000
_cell.angle_alpha   90.00
_cell.angle_beta   90.00
_cell.angle_gamma   90.00
#
_symmetry.space_group_name_H-M   'P 1'
#
loop_
_entity.id
_entity.type
_entity.pdbx_description
1 polymer ?
#
loop_
_entity_poly.entity_id
_entity_poly.type
_entity_poly.pdbx_seq_one_letter_code
_entity_poly.pdbx_strand_id
1 'polypeptide(L)'
;MRTDHLGNRNGVAIVLVVGMLAVLMLMAVAFSISMRIERRGAGMRRFNVQAEHMTRAALSEAMYAIDQALDPGPSGEFKIYPDWGVLASHAGDADLLPAQVLTGPAMGYVPMSLDAEAQAAQPRWGEFRVASDGENVLRGRYAFVAINSAGLLDANVVGGSNRVFGLSPAEIPLAGLRDFANPGDPAKFLSDRKKHMRYETLPELCAINGSVAARCPAGWTPYDLAVYSRAVEGEYLKPNAWTGCTQVAIGGDVADLEARRAEIAGALQAAGVANGNVVFDMLLDYLDTDNLPYARAGGTPVLNKPCAEAVPMINEVAITDGTVEPAEGFFIVNVEWVYPFVNPTTRDYRLSTVASGEWKNVTQNLSEPFSVSNEVNICGAGISMVGAGAITPRVAQTEVYKNFGNAWNTGDVVRLSLGLQLRVTEAGTAVDSVPGDSAAEQLVLTKQVVLPASGPVALGHMGMECVDPRFNWSAAAAQGMWYDTAEDGNSLWKTNFYTAAYLGYRKGDPYIPSIDEGMLMYVSNRGHLESVGELGYVLRGNNTGNMDTGSPDYFKTIGLYDRTERGKKADRDLVLKYFTLAGGTFRGRINVNTTNAAVLAAAFVGAPVVTTNMQITVGAAAAQDIAGRIVSGGPYYDISDLGTNNWSGMFPGWSDLERESLLVNALGLLTVRQNLFTIVLAANSYSMQVGGDRAVGGAVLASTYAVAEVWRDPFRSLSGKHDWNVRYFRIVEH
;
A
#
# COMPACT_ATOMS: atom_id res chain seq x y z
N MET A 1 -55.42 -94.84 59.95
CA MET A 1 -54.22 -94.01 60.16
C MET A 1 -53.59 -93.65 58.81
N ARG A 2 -54.18 -92.71 58.06
CA ARG A 2 -53.57 -91.98 56.93
C ARG A 2 -54.63 -91.17 56.20
N THR A 3 -54.64 -89.87 56.43
CA THR A 3 -55.06 -88.80 55.51
C THR A 3 -54.84 -87.52 56.30
N ASP A 4 -53.80 -86.73 55.99
CA ASP A 4 -53.69 -85.28 56.30
C ASP A 4 -52.34 -84.66 55.89
N HIS A 5 -51.86 -84.93 54.66
CA HIS A 5 -50.66 -84.25 54.13
C HIS A 5 -50.78 -83.71 52.68
N LEU A 6 -51.99 -83.67 52.11
CA LEU A 6 -52.21 -83.11 50.75
C LEU A 6 -52.65 -81.63 50.73
N GLY A 7 -52.97 -81.03 51.90
CA GLY A 7 -53.44 -79.64 51.97
C GLY A 7 -52.34 -78.56 51.82
N ASN A 8 -51.08 -78.86 52.16
CA ASN A 8 -50.02 -77.83 52.23
C ASN A 8 -49.16 -77.68 50.96
N ARG A 9 -49.28 -78.57 49.95
CA ARG A 9 -48.51 -78.45 48.69
C ARG A 9 -49.21 -77.62 47.61
N ASN A 10 -50.53 -77.52 47.63
CA ASN A 10 -51.30 -76.72 46.67
C ASN A 10 -51.19 -75.21 46.95
N GLY A 11 -50.97 -74.80 48.21
CA GLY A 11 -50.73 -73.40 48.56
C GLY A 11 -49.41 -72.85 48.00
N VAL A 12 -48.35 -73.67 47.99
CA VAL A 12 -47.02 -73.26 47.49
C VAL A 12 -47.03 -73.05 45.97
N ALA A 13 -47.77 -73.87 45.22
CA ALA A 13 -47.91 -73.71 43.77
C ALA A 13 -48.65 -72.41 43.39
N ILE A 14 -49.71 -72.03 44.13
CA ILE A 14 -50.42 -70.77 43.91
C ILE A 14 -49.52 -69.57 44.22
N VAL A 15 -48.76 -69.60 45.31
CA VAL A 15 -47.83 -68.51 45.65
C VAL A 15 -46.73 -68.36 44.60
N LEU A 16 -46.21 -69.48 44.06
CA LEU A 16 -45.24 -69.45 42.95
C LEU A 16 -45.84 -68.88 41.66
N VAL A 17 -47.05 -69.31 41.27
CA VAL A 17 -47.70 -68.82 40.04
C VAL A 17 -48.10 -67.35 40.14
N VAL A 18 -48.68 -66.94 41.28
CA VAL A 18 -49.03 -65.53 41.52
C VAL A 18 -47.77 -64.67 41.63
N GLY A 19 -46.72 -65.15 42.28
CA GLY A 19 -45.41 -64.48 42.34
C GLY A 19 -44.78 -64.33 40.95
N MET A 20 -44.83 -65.37 40.12
CA MET A 20 -44.30 -65.35 38.75
C MET A 20 -45.12 -64.43 37.83
N LEU A 21 -46.46 -64.42 37.96
CA LEU A 21 -47.33 -63.49 37.26
C LEU A 21 -47.08 -62.04 37.68
N ALA A 22 -46.89 -61.78 38.97
CA ALA A 22 -46.57 -60.44 39.47
C ALA A 22 -45.22 -59.95 38.91
N VAL A 23 -44.20 -60.80 38.87
CA VAL A 23 -42.89 -60.47 38.27
C VAL A 23 -43.02 -60.20 36.76
N LEU A 24 -43.77 -61.04 36.03
CA LEU A 24 -44.01 -60.83 34.59
C LEU A 24 -44.74 -59.51 34.33
N MET A 25 -45.73 -59.16 35.16
CA MET A 25 -46.46 -57.90 35.04
C MET A 25 -45.56 -56.69 35.34
N LEU A 26 -44.70 -56.77 36.36
CA LEU A 26 -43.71 -55.74 36.67
C LEU A 26 -42.70 -55.57 35.52
N MET A 27 -42.21 -56.66 34.93
CA MET A 27 -41.32 -56.60 33.77
C MET A 27 -42.00 -55.97 32.55
N ALA A 28 -43.26 -56.33 32.27
CA ALA A 28 -44.01 -55.76 31.15
C ALA A 28 -44.23 -54.25 31.32
N VAL A 29 -44.57 -53.78 32.53
CA VAL A 29 -44.72 -52.35 32.84
C VAL A 29 -43.38 -51.62 32.74
N ALA A 30 -42.31 -52.18 33.31
CA ALA A 30 -40.96 -51.59 33.23
C ALA A 30 -40.49 -51.45 31.77
N PHE A 31 -40.72 -52.48 30.95
CA PHE A 31 -40.40 -52.44 29.52
C PHE A 31 -41.21 -51.40 28.76
N SER A 32 -42.52 -51.29 29.03
CA SER A 32 -43.38 -50.26 28.44
C SER A 32 -42.90 -48.84 28.79
N ILE A 33 -42.52 -48.61 30.05
CA ILE A 33 -41.95 -47.33 30.49
C ILE A 33 -40.60 -47.07 29.82
N SER A 34 -39.71 -48.07 29.75
CA SER A 34 -38.41 -47.96 29.07
C SER A 34 -38.58 -47.56 27.61
N MET A 35 -39.44 -48.24 26.85
CA MET A 35 -39.75 -47.88 25.47
C MET A 35 -40.28 -46.45 25.34
N ARG A 36 -41.11 -45.99 26.28
CA ARG A 36 -41.66 -44.63 26.25
C ARG A 36 -40.58 -43.58 26.51
N ILE A 37 -39.66 -43.86 27.44
CA ILE A 37 -38.50 -42.99 27.72
C ILE A 37 -37.55 -42.98 26.53
N GLU A 38 -37.24 -44.13 25.94
CA GLU A 38 -36.39 -44.23 24.75
C GLU A 38 -36.98 -43.49 23.55
N ARG A 39 -38.28 -43.65 23.27
CA ARG A 39 -38.95 -42.90 22.20
C ARG A 39 -38.92 -41.39 22.44
N ARG A 40 -39.07 -40.95 23.69
CA ARG A 40 -38.94 -39.52 24.04
C ARG A 40 -37.50 -39.03 23.90
N GLY A 41 -36.52 -39.82 24.34
CA GLY A 41 -35.10 -39.52 24.18
C GLY A 41 -34.68 -39.44 22.71
N ALA A 42 -35.12 -40.40 21.89
CA ALA A 42 -34.90 -40.41 20.45
C ALA A 42 -35.59 -39.22 19.76
N GLY A 43 -36.80 -38.87 20.19
CA GLY A 43 -37.52 -37.67 19.73
C GLY A 43 -36.77 -36.39 20.05
N MET A 44 -36.30 -36.23 21.29
CA MET A 44 -35.52 -35.07 21.71
C MET A 44 -34.20 -34.98 20.94
N ARG A 45 -33.50 -36.10 20.75
CA ARG A 45 -32.27 -36.16 19.95
C ARG A 45 -32.52 -35.75 18.50
N ARG A 46 -33.64 -36.18 17.91
CA ARG A 46 -34.04 -35.76 16.57
C ARG A 46 -34.25 -34.24 16.51
N PHE A 47 -34.93 -33.64 17.48
CA PHE A 47 -35.16 -32.20 17.51
C PHE A 47 -33.86 -31.41 17.72
N ASN A 48 -32.93 -31.91 18.52
CA ASN A 48 -31.60 -31.30 18.68
C ASN A 48 -30.82 -31.33 17.36
N VAL A 49 -30.70 -32.49 16.73
CA VAL A 49 -30.00 -32.62 15.42
C VAL A 49 -30.67 -31.72 14.36
N GLN A 50 -32.00 -31.63 14.38
CA GLN A 50 -32.74 -30.72 13.51
C GLN A 50 -32.38 -29.25 13.78
N ALA A 51 -32.32 -28.82 15.04
CA ALA A 51 -31.92 -27.47 15.41
C ALA A 51 -30.45 -27.17 15.05
N GLU A 52 -29.54 -28.13 15.16
CA GLU A 52 -28.16 -27.99 14.71
C GLU A 52 -28.06 -27.77 13.20
N HIS A 53 -28.78 -28.57 12.40
CA HIS A 53 -28.84 -28.38 10.94
C HIS A 53 -29.47 -27.04 10.57
N MET A 54 -30.51 -26.61 11.29
CA MET A 54 -31.12 -25.29 11.11
C MET A 54 -30.15 -24.16 11.46
N THR A 55 -29.24 -24.36 12.41
CA THR A 55 -28.23 -23.34 12.73
C THR A 55 -27.24 -23.14 11.58
N ARG A 56 -26.90 -24.21 10.85
CA ARG A 56 -26.09 -24.11 9.62
C ARG A 56 -26.86 -23.44 8.48
N ALA A 57 -28.15 -23.73 8.35
CA ALA A 57 -29.01 -23.00 7.42
C ALA A 57 -29.12 -21.51 7.80
N ALA A 58 -29.23 -21.20 9.10
CA ALA A 58 -29.28 -19.83 9.61
C ALA A 58 -27.98 -19.07 9.32
N LEU A 59 -26.83 -19.74 9.35
CA LEU A 59 -25.57 -19.15 8.90
C LEU A 59 -25.64 -18.77 7.41
N SER A 60 -26.19 -19.64 6.56
CA SER A 60 -26.37 -19.34 5.13
C SER A 60 -27.28 -18.13 4.92
N GLU A 61 -28.38 -18.02 5.68
CA GLU A 61 -29.28 -16.86 5.65
C GLU A 61 -28.58 -15.59 6.14
N ALA A 62 -27.76 -15.67 7.19
CA ALA A 62 -26.97 -14.55 7.68
C ALA A 62 -25.95 -14.07 6.63
N MET A 63 -25.24 -15.00 5.99
CA MET A 63 -24.31 -14.70 4.89
C MET A 63 -25.04 -14.05 3.71
N TYR A 64 -26.21 -14.55 3.34
CA TYR A 64 -27.05 -13.96 2.30
C TYR A 64 -27.53 -12.56 2.66
N ALA A 65 -27.96 -12.32 3.90
CA ALA A 65 -28.38 -11.00 4.36
C ALA A 65 -27.22 -9.98 4.37
N ILE A 66 -26.02 -10.41 4.79
CA ILE A 66 -24.79 -9.59 4.69
C ILE A 66 -24.49 -9.29 3.23
N ASP A 67 -24.58 -10.29 2.35
CA ASP A 67 -24.35 -10.11 0.91
C ASP A 67 -25.34 -9.11 0.32
N GLN A 68 -26.63 -9.22 0.65
CA GLN A 68 -27.66 -8.30 0.20
C GLN A 68 -27.47 -6.88 0.75
N ALA A 69 -26.95 -6.75 1.97
CA ALA A 69 -26.69 -5.44 2.59
C ALA A 69 -25.49 -4.71 1.95
N LEU A 70 -24.50 -5.46 1.47
CA LEU A 70 -23.29 -4.91 0.83
C LEU A 70 -23.38 -4.86 -0.69
N ASP A 71 -24.09 -5.80 -1.29
CA ASP A 71 -24.26 -5.96 -2.72
C ASP A 71 -25.72 -6.36 -3.04
N PRO A 72 -26.65 -5.41 -2.98
CA PRO A 72 -28.07 -5.64 -3.27
C PRO A 72 -28.35 -5.97 -4.75
N GLY A 73 -27.32 -6.08 -5.60
CA GLY A 73 -27.46 -6.35 -7.02
C GLY A 73 -27.76 -5.09 -7.85
N PRO A 74 -28.39 -5.24 -9.04
CA PRO A 74 -28.52 -4.15 -10.02
C PRO A 74 -29.29 -2.92 -9.53
N SER A 75 -30.12 -3.07 -8.52
CA SER A 75 -31.02 -2.03 -8.01
C SER A 75 -30.46 -1.24 -6.83
N GLY A 76 -29.29 -1.58 -6.29
CA GLY A 76 -28.72 -0.83 -5.18
C GLY A 76 -27.23 -0.57 -5.31
N GLU A 77 -26.72 0.24 -4.38
CA GLU A 77 -25.32 0.65 -4.33
C GLU A 77 -24.48 -0.46 -3.72
N PHE A 78 -23.45 -0.88 -4.45
CA PHE A 78 -22.44 -1.79 -3.95
C PHE A 78 -21.54 -1.08 -2.93
N LYS A 79 -21.34 -1.72 -1.78
CA LYS A 79 -20.52 -1.24 -0.67
C LYS A 79 -19.35 -2.18 -0.48
N ILE A 80 -18.15 -1.63 -0.63
CA ILE A 80 -16.91 -2.39 -0.37
C ILE A 80 -16.73 -2.71 1.11
N TYR A 81 -17.22 -1.83 1.99
CA TYR A 81 -17.11 -1.97 3.44
C TYR A 81 -18.49 -1.73 4.07
N PRO A 82 -18.86 -2.45 5.15
CA PRO A 82 -20.13 -2.23 5.83
C PRO A 82 -20.19 -0.84 6.47
N ASP A 83 -21.25 -0.09 6.17
CA ASP A 83 -21.57 1.18 6.83
C ASP A 83 -22.30 1.00 8.17
N TRP A 84 -22.43 -0.25 8.63
CA TRP A 84 -23.01 -0.66 9.89
C TRP A 84 -21.97 -1.39 10.76
N GLY A 85 -22.08 -1.25 12.08
CA GLY A 85 -21.33 -2.06 13.04
C GLY A 85 -22.01 -3.39 13.32
N VAL A 86 -23.35 -3.41 13.29
CA VAL A 86 -24.16 -4.62 13.51
C VAL A 86 -25.33 -4.73 12.55
N LEU A 87 -25.55 -5.93 12.00
CA LEU A 87 -26.69 -6.31 11.19
C LEU A 87 -27.48 -7.43 11.89
N ALA A 88 -28.76 -7.23 12.12
CA ALA A 88 -29.63 -8.22 12.79
C ALA A 88 -30.73 -8.75 11.86
N SER A 89 -31.12 -10.01 12.07
CA SER A 89 -32.17 -10.66 11.28
C SER A 89 -33.52 -9.96 11.46
N HIS A 90 -34.14 -9.58 10.35
CA HIS A 90 -35.47 -8.96 10.29
C HIS A 90 -35.67 -7.79 11.27
N ALA A 91 -34.62 -6.99 11.48
CA ALA A 91 -34.70 -5.79 12.30
C ALA A 91 -35.79 -4.84 11.73
N GLY A 92 -36.65 -4.34 12.61
CA GLY A 92 -37.75 -3.44 12.25
C GLY A 92 -39.06 -4.11 11.81
N ASP A 93 -39.09 -5.42 11.59
CA ASP A 93 -40.32 -6.14 11.25
C ASP A 93 -41.19 -6.36 12.50
N ALA A 94 -42.14 -5.46 12.75
CA ALA A 94 -42.99 -5.47 13.93
C ALA A 94 -43.83 -6.75 14.05
N ASP A 95 -44.10 -7.45 12.94
CA ASP A 95 -44.95 -8.64 12.90
C ASP A 95 -44.23 -9.91 13.36
N LEU A 96 -42.89 -9.90 13.38
CA LEU A 96 -42.07 -11.02 13.82
C LEU A 96 -41.75 -10.96 15.30
N LEU A 97 -41.64 -12.11 15.96
CA LEU A 97 -41.31 -12.17 17.39
C LEU A 97 -39.84 -11.77 17.62
N PRO A 98 -39.56 -10.96 18.66
CA PRO A 98 -38.18 -10.71 19.10
C PRO A 98 -37.45 -12.02 19.44
N ALA A 99 -36.19 -12.09 19.04
CA ALA A 99 -35.29 -13.18 19.32
C ALA A 99 -34.22 -12.76 20.34
N GLN A 100 -33.89 -13.64 21.27
CA GLN A 100 -32.75 -13.45 22.17
C GLN A 100 -31.58 -14.24 21.60
N VAL A 101 -30.79 -13.60 20.74
CA VAL A 101 -29.61 -14.23 20.10
C VAL A 101 -28.36 -14.04 20.96
N LEU A 102 -28.23 -12.88 21.59
CA LEU A 102 -27.10 -12.48 22.41
C LEU A 102 -27.20 -13.05 23.84
N THR A 103 -26.83 -14.31 23.99
CA THR A 103 -26.75 -14.99 25.29
C THR A 103 -25.42 -14.69 25.99
N GLY A 104 -25.32 -14.91 27.32
CA GLY A 104 -24.10 -14.61 28.08
C GLY A 104 -22.81 -15.17 27.45
N PRO A 105 -22.76 -16.45 27.06
CA PRO A 105 -21.60 -17.02 26.37
C PRO A 105 -21.33 -16.42 24.98
N ALA A 106 -22.37 -16.00 24.25
CA ALA A 106 -22.23 -15.38 22.93
C ALA A 106 -21.69 -13.95 23.01
N MET A 107 -22.03 -13.20 24.08
CA MET A 107 -21.50 -11.85 24.32
C MET A 107 -19.98 -11.82 24.43
N GLY A 108 -19.37 -12.91 24.91
CA GLY A 108 -17.91 -13.05 24.94
C GLY A 108 -17.24 -13.05 23.55
N TYR A 109 -18.00 -13.13 22.46
CA TYR A 109 -17.48 -13.07 21.09
C TYR A 109 -17.71 -11.69 20.43
N VAL A 110 -18.42 -10.78 21.08
CA VAL A 110 -18.71 -9.44 20.55
C VAL A 110 -17.61 -8.49 21.01
N PRO A 111 -16.84 -7.84 20.12
CA PRO A 111 -15.87 -6.82 20.52
C PRO A 111 -16.53 -5.70 21.33
N MET A 112 -15.85 -5.22 22.37
CA MET A 112 -16.44 -4.27 23.32
C MET A 112 -16.78 -2.92 22.68
N SER A 113 -16.08 -2.55 21.61
CA SER A 113 -16.40 -1.37 20.80
C SER A 113 -17.76 -1.43 20.11
N LEU A 114 -18.32 -2.63 19.91
CA LEU A 114 -19.59 -2.89 19.23
C LEU A 114 -20.67 -3.46 20.16
N ASP A 115 -20.36 -3.64 21.45
CA ASP A 115 -21.26 -4.22 22.45
C ASP A 115 -22.61 -3.46 22.53
N ALA A 116 -22.55 -2.14 22.67
CA ALA A 116 -23.74 -1.30 22.78
C ALA A 116 -24.63 -1.37 21.52
N GLU A 117 -24.02 -1.41 20.33
CA GLU A 117 -24.74 -1.53 19.06
C GLU A 117 -25.34 -2.93 18.91
N ALA A 118 -24.61 -3.98 19.32
CA ALA A 118 -25.09 -5.35 19.29
C ALA A 118 -26.32 -5.54 20.18
N GLN A 119 -26.29 -5.01 21.40
CA GLN A 119 -27.42 -5.05 22.33
C GLN A 119 -28.63 -4.28 21.80
N ALA A 120 -28.41 -3.23 21.01
CA ALA A 120 -29.47 -2.42 20.41
C ALA A 120 -30.11 -3.06 19.15
N ALA A 121 -29.48 -4.05 18.52
CA ALA A 121 -29.86 -4.54 17.18
C ALA A 121 -31.20 -5.30 17.10
N GLN A 122 -31.84 -5.63 18.23
CA GLN A 122 -33.18 -6.24 18.34
C GLN A 122 -33.50 -7.29 17.24
N PRO A 123 -32.76 -8.42 17.17
CA PRO A 123 -33.01 -9.44 16.16
C PRO A 123 -34.40 -10.05 16.32
N ARG A 124 -35.01 -10.47 15.21
CA ARG A 124 -36.33 -11.13 15.17
C ARG A 124 -36.26 -12.47 14.47
N TRP A 125 -37.20 -13.36 14.82
CA TRP A 125 -37.25 -14.72 14.29
C TRP A 125 -37.74 -14.74 12.84
N GLY A 126 -36.87 -15.17 11.92
CA GLY A 126 -37.22 -15.62 10.58
C GLY A 126 -37.70 -17.07 10.56
N GLU A 127 -38.43 -17.46 9.52
CA GLU A 127 -39.08 -18.77 9.42
C GLU A 127 -38.39 -19.69 8.39
N PHE A 128 -38.18 -20.96 8.75
CA PHE A 128 -37.80 -22.00 7.79
C PHE A 128 -39.03 -22.79 7.36
N ARG A 129 -39.46 -22.58 6.12
CA ARG A 129 -40.56 -23.32 5.48
C ARG A 129 -40.00 -24.31 4.47
N VAL A 130 -40.49 -25.54 4.54
CA VAL A 130 -40.12 -26.61 3.59
C VAL A 130 -41.38 -27.02 2.86
N ALA A 131 -41.33 -26.99 1.53
CA ALA A 131 -42.40 -27.51 0.70
C ALA A 131 -42.49 -29.04 0.92
N SER A 132 -43.62 -29.50 1.45
CA SER A 132 -43.93 -30.92 1.64
C SER A 132 -45.35 -31.14 1.14
N ASP A 133 -45.53 -32.03 0.17
CA ASP A 133 -46.85 -32.41 -0.37
C ASP A 133 -47.71 -31.23 -0.87
N GLY A 134 -47.07 -30.18 -1.40
CA GLY A 134 -47.74 -28.98 -1.91
C GLY A 134 -48.05 -27.92 -0.85
N GLU A 135 -47.75 -28.18 0.43
CA GLU A 135 -47.91 -27.22 1.53
C GLU A 135 -46.55 -26.69 2.04
N ASN A 136 -46.48 -25.40 2.34
CA ASN A 136 -45.31 -24.74 2.93
C ASN A 136 -45.31 -24.90 4.45
N VAL A 137 -44.88 -26.08 4.91
CA VAL A 137 -44.86 -26.43 6.33
C VAL A 137 -43.70 -25.73 7.04
N LEU A 138 -43.99 -24.99 8.11
CA LEU A 138 -42.97 -24.43 8.99
C LEU A 138 -42.27 -25.55 9.76
N ARG A 139 -40.95 -25.66 9.58
CA ARG A 139 -40.13 -26.67 10.26
C ARG A 139 -39.33 -26.10 11.43
N GLY A 140 -39.03 -24.81 11.39
CA GLY A 140 -38.24 -24.14 12.42
C GLY A 140 -38.20 -22.64 12.20
N ARG A 141 -37.44 -21.96 13.07
CA ARG A 141 -37.19 -20.52 12.99
C ARG A 141 -35.72 -20.23 13.31
N TYR A 142 -35.22 -19.12 12.78
CA TYR A 142 -33.85 -18.68 12.99
C TYR A 142 -33.77 -17.20 13.30
N ALA A 143 -32.70 -16.78 13.95
CA ALA A 143 -32.36 -15.39 14.14
C ALA A 143 -30.84 -15.25 14.19
N PHE A 144 -30.31 -14.10 13.79
CA PHE A 144 -28.88 -13.84 13.82
C PHE A 144 -28.57 -12.38 14.15
N VAL A 145 -27.35 -12.18 14.63
CA VAL A 145 -26.70 -10.88 14.79
C VAL A 145 -25.31 -11.01 14.18
N ALA A 146 -25.04 -10.28 13.10
CA ALA A 146 -23.75 -10.21 12.44
C ALA A 146 -23.04 -8.92 12.86
N ILE A 147 -21.82 -9.06 13.38
CA ILE A 147 -21.02 -7.97 13.93
C ILE A 147 -19.84 -7.74 13.00
N ASN A 148 -19.66 -6.50 12.56
CA ASN A 148 -18.60 -6.08 11.68
C ASN A 148 -17.25 -6.03 12.42
N SER A 149 -16.44 -7.07 12.26
CA SER A 149 -15.08 -7.17 12.83
C SER A 149 -13.99 -6.83 11.81
N ALA A 150 -14.37 -6.32 10.63
CA ALA A 150 -13.48 -5.98 9.51
C ALA A 150 -12.48 -4.86 9.84
N GLY A 151 -12.85 -3.98 10.77
CA GLY A 151 -12.09 -2.80 11.14
C GLY A 151 -11.18 -2.95 12.36
N LEU A 152 -10.95 -4.18 12.83
CA LEU A 152 -10.19 -4.49 14.05
C LEU A 152 -8.85 -5.16 13.71
N LEU A 153 -7.92 -5.12 14.67
CA LEU A 153 -6.57 -5.67 14.54
C LEU A 153 -6.50 -7.15 14.88
N ASP A 154 -5.86 -7.96 14.04
CA ASP A 154 -5.68 -9.39 14.33
C ASP A 154 -4.61 -9.62 15.40
N ALA A 155 -5.05 -9.91 16.63
CA ALA A 155 -4.22 -10.16 17.80
C ALA A 155 -3.12 -11.22 17.57
N ASN A 156 -3.33 -12.16 16.65
CA ASN A 156 -2.35 -13.20 16.36
C ASN A 156 -1.18 -12.72 15.51
N VAL A 157 -1.31 -11.58 14.81
CA VAL A 157 -0.33 -11.10 13.82
C VAL A 157 0.24 -9.74 14.18
N VAL A 158 -0.55 -8.84 14.78
CA VAL A 158 -0.14 -7.44 14.98
C VAL A 158 0.93 -7.25 16.06
N GLY A 159 1.83 -6.30 15.86
CA GLY A 159 2.92 -6.01 16.79
C GLY A 159 3.99 -7.11 16.88
N GLY A 160 5.12 -6.79 17.50
CA GLY A 160 6.24 -7.73 17.72
C GLY A 160 7.53 -7.36 17.00
N SER A 161 7.48 -6.41 16.08
CA SER A 161 8.64 -5.85 15.37
C SER A 161 8.71 -4.34 15.55
N ASN A 162 9.89 -3.77 15.34
CA ASN A 162 10.07 -2.31 15.31
C ASN A 162 9.42 -1.74 14.05
N ARG A 163 8.95 -0.50 14.13
CA ARG A 163 8.39 0.20 12.98
C ARG A 163 9.50 0.61 12.01
N VAL A 164 9.42 0.16 10.76
CA VAL A 164 10.39 0.48 9.70
C VAL A 164 9.64 0.86 8.41
N PHE A 165 9.37 -0.07 7.49
CA PHE A 165 8.78 0.23 6.18
C PHE A 165 7.27 -0.08 6.12
N GLY A 166 6.66 -0.56 7.20
CA GLY A 166 5.24 -0.91 7.23
C GLY A 166 4.91 -2.10 6.32
N LEU A 167 5.77 -3.10 6.28
CA LEU A 167 5.65 -4.27 5.39
C LEU A 167 4.91 -5.41 6.04
N SER A 168 5.01 -5.47 7.38
CA SER A 168 4.41 -6.50 8.18
C SER A 168 3.50 -5.88 9.24
N PRO A 169 2.30 -6.44 9.47
CA PRO A 169 1.47 -6.05 10.61
C PRO A 169 2.17 -6.19 11.96
N ALA A 170 3.25 -6.97 12.05
CA ALA A 170 4.10 -7.04 13.23
C ALA A 170 4.73 -5.68 13.59
N GLU A 171 4.81 -4.74 12.65
CA GLU A 171 5.29 -3.38 12.86
C GLU A 171 4.23 -2.43 13.43
N ILE A 172 2.95 -2.84 13.49
CA ILE A 172 1.87 -1.99 14.03
C ILE A 172 2.11 -1.80 15.53
N PRO A 173 2.34 -0.56 16.00
CA PRO A 173 2.48 -0.29 17.42
C PRO A 173 1.15 -0.53 18.13
N LEU A 174 1.22 -1.25 19.25
CA LEU A 174 0.05 -1.53 20.10
C LEU A 174 -0.18 -0.43 21.15
N ALA A 175 0.84 0.37 21.43
CA ALA A 175 0.75 1.46 22.39
C ALA A 175 -0.26 2.53 21.92
N GLY A 176 -1.16 2.94 22.80
CA GLY A 176 -2.18 3.95 22.52
C GLY A 176 -3.53 3.41 22.07
N LEU A 177 -3.66 2.10 21.82
CA LEU A 177 -4.96 1.45 21.68
C LEU A 177 -5.63 1.28 23.05
N ARG A 178 -6.96 1.17 23.08
CA ARG A 178 -7.73 1.10 24.34
C ARG A 178 -7.43 -0.15 25.14
N ASP A 179 -7.06 -1.23 24.45
CA ASP A 179 -6.67 -2.51 25.06
C ASP A 179 -5.30 -2.45 25.77
N PHE A 180 -4.48 -1.42 25.51
CA PHE A 180 -3.10 -1.30 25.99
C PHE A 180 -2.85 0.05 26.68
N ALA A 181 -3.61 0.34 27.74
CA ALA A 181 -3.56 1.63 28.43
C ALA A 181 -2.26 1.86 29.24
N ASN A 182 -1.56 0.81 29.69
CA ASN A 182 -0.27 0.98 30.37
C ASN A 182 0.91 0.72 29.41
N PRO A 183 2.03 1.45 29.54
CA PRO A 183 3.21 1.26 28.67
C PRO A 183 3.78 -0.17 28.64
N GLY A 184 3.57 -0.96 29.72
CA GLY A 184 4.03 -2.35 29.81
C GLY A 184 3.07 -3.38 29.20
N ASP A 185 1.82 -3.01 28.90
CA ASP A 185 0.81 -3.96 28.43
C ASP A 185 1.17 -4.56 27.06
N PRO A 186 1.69 -3.81 26.06
CA PRO A 186 2.12 -4.38 24.77
C PRO A 186 3.20 -5.47 24.92
N ALA A 187 4.22 -5.24 25.75
CA ALA A 187 5.31 -6.18 25.95
C ALA A 187 4.82 -7.49 26.60
N LYS A 188 3.93 -7.37 27.60
CA LYS A 188 3.28 -8.52 28.22
C LYS A 188 2.40 -9.28 27.23
N PHE A 189 1.62 -8.57 26.42
CA PHE A 189 0.76 -9.16 25.40
C PHE A 189 1.54 -10.00 24.40
N LEU A 190 2.65 -9.47 23.88
CA LEU A 190 3.52 -10.17 22.94
C LEU A 190 4.19 -11.40 23.59
N SER A 191 4.57 -11.30 24.87
CA SER A 191 5.10 -12.42 25.64
C SER A 191 4.07 -13.55 25.82
N ASP A 192 2.84 -13.21 26.21
CA ASP A 192 1.75 -14.16 26.37
C ASP A 192 1.39 -14.82 25.02
N ARG A 193 1.33 -14.05 23.93
CA ARG A 193 1.09 -14.59 22.58
C ARG A 193 2.15 -15.61 22.19
N LYS A 194 3.43 -15.32 22.43
CA LYS A 194 4.53 -16.24 22.12
C LYS A 194 4.43 -17.55 22.90
N LYS A 195 3.95 -17.51 24.15
CA LYS A 195 3.74 -18.70 24.98
C LYS A 195 2.58 -19.57 24.49
N HIS A 196 1.50 -18.94 24.04
CA HIS A 196 0.25 -19.63 23.68
C HIS A 196 0.11 -19.90 22.17
N MET A 197 1.06 -19.44 21.36
CA MET A 197 1.17 -19.58 19.90
C MET A 197 0.06 -18.87 19.11
N ARG A 198 -1.21 -19.06 19.46
CA ARG A 198 -2.36 -18.44 18.80
C ARG A 198 -3.60 -18.41 19.70
N TYR A 199 -4.47 -17.45 19.44
CA TYR A 199 -5.80 -17.33 20.03
C TYR A 199 -6.86 -17.73 18.99
N GLU A 200 -7.76 -18.65 19.34
CA GLU A 200 -8.84 -19.08 18.45
C GLU A 200 -10.05 -18.16 18.55
N THR A 201 -10.33 -17.62 19.73
CA THR A 201 -11.55 -16.85 20.03
C THR A 201 -11.25 -15.65 20.93
N LEU A 202 -12.10 -14.62 20.92
CA LEU A 202 -11.97 -13.48 21.83
C LEU A 202 -12.05 -13.87 23.32
N PRO A 203 -12.95 -14.77 23.77
CA PRO A 203 -12.93 -15.26 25.14
C PRO A 203 -11.60 -15.91 25.54
N GLU A 204 -11.01 -16.69 24.63
CA GLU A 204 -9.72 -17.33 24.86
C GLU A 204 -8.60 -16.29 24.97
N LEU A 205 -8.58 -15.30 24.08
CA LEU A 205 -7.64 -14.18 24.16
C LEU A 205 -7.72 -13.49 25.53
N CYS A 206 -8.92 -13.14 25.99
CA CYS A 206 -9.12 -12.54 27.31
C CYS A 206 -8.76 -13.47 28.47
N ALA A 207 -9.04 -14.77 28.37
CA ALA A 207 -8.75 -15.72 29.45
C ALA A 207 -7.25 -15.99 29.62
N ILE A 208 -6.50 -15.98 28.51
CA ILE A 208 -5.10 -16.39 28.47
C ILE A 208 -4.15 -15.18 28.58
N ASN A 209 -4.49 -14.06 27.95
CA ASN A 209 -3.62 -12.89 27.89
C ASN A 209 -3.85 -11.98 29.09
N GLY A 210 -2.94 -12.02 30.07
CA GLY A 210 -3.15 -11.33 31.35
C GLY A 210 -3.05 -9.81 31.26
N SER A 211 -2.56 -9.23 30.15
CA SER A 211 -2.61 -7.77 29.91
C SER A 211 -3.98 -7.32 29.43
N VAL A 212 -4.55 -8.03 28.46
CA VAL A 212 -5.88 -7.74 27.92
C VAL A 212 -6.96 -8.08 28.95
N ALA A 213 -6.80 -9.20 29.66
CA ALA A 213 -7.70 -9.64 30.73
C ALA A 213 -7.88 -8.59 31.84
N ALA A 214 -6.80 -7.89 32.21
CA ALA A 214 -6.85 -6.89 33.28
C ALA A 214 -7.75 -5.68 32.91
N ARG A 215 -7.99 -5.48 31.60
CA ARG A 215 -8.82 -4.41 31.05
C ARG A 215 -10.21 -4.89 30.62
N CYS A 216 -10.39 -6.20 30.50
CA CYS A 216 -11.67 -6.84 30.22
C CYS A 216 -12.19 -7.47 31.51
N PRO A 217 -13.08 -6.81 32.28
CA PRO A 217 -13.74 -7.42 33.44
C PRO A 217 -14.29 -8.81 33.10
N ALA A 218 -14.43 -9.71 34.08
CA ALA A 218 -14.86 -11.08 33.82
C ALA A 218 -16.11 -11.14 32.89
N GLY A 219 -15.93 -11.66 31.68
CA GLY A 219 -16.96 -11.74 30.64
C GLY A 219 -16.88 -10.68 29.53
N TRP A 220 -15.90 -9.78 29.56
CA TRP A 220 -15.72 -8.71 28.56
C TRP A 220 -14.67 -9.09 27.52
N THR A 221 -14.76 -8.47 26.36
CA THR A 221 -13.88 -8.67 25.20
C THR A 221 -12.99 -7.46 24.95
N PRO A 222 -11.97 -7.57 24.09
CA PRO A 222 -11.15 -6.43 23.69
C PRO A 222 -11.95 -5.41 22.86
N TYR A 223 -11.48 -4.17 22.83
CA TYR A 223 -12.08 -3.07 22.07
C TYR A 223 -11.64 -3.07 20.60
N ASP A 224 -10.34 -3.19 20.36
CA ASP A 224 -9.69 -2.89 19.09
C ASP A 224 -9.12 -4.16 18.40
N LEU A 225 -9.31 -5.33 19.01
CA LEU A 225 -8.74 -6.60 18.55
C LEU A 225 -9.79 -7.60 18.03
N ALA A 226 -9.39 -8.35 17.00
CA ALA A 226 -10.00 -9.59 16.52
C ALA A 226 -8.95 -10.74 16.61
N VAL A 227 -9.38 -11.99 16.42
CA VAL A 227 -8.47 -13.17 16.43
C VAL A 227 -8.18 -13.72 15.03
N TYR A 228 -8.81 -13.14 14.02
CA TYR A 228 -8.61 -13.49 12.64
C TYR A 228 -8.66 -12.24 11.78
N SER A 229 -8.07 -12.38 10.61
CA SER A 229 -8.11 -11.40 9.54
C SER A 229 -7.67 -12.14 8.29
N ARG A 230 -8.16 -11.67 7.16
CA ARG A 230 -7.82 -12.19 5.86
C ARG A 230 -7.99 -11.08 4.85
N ALA A 231 -7.01 -10.91 3.97
CA ALA A 231 -7.07 -10.03 2.82
C ALA A 231 -6.43 -10.77 1.64
N VAL A 232 -7.12 -10.83 0.50
CA VAL A 232 -6.56 -11.42 -0.73
C VAL A 232 -5.93 -10.30 -1.54
N GLU A 233 -4.66 -10.41 -1.89
CA GLU A 233 -3.94 -9.43 -2.68
C GLU A 233 -3.64 -9.92 -4.08
N GLY A 234 -3.32 -8.97 -4.96
CA GLY A 234 -3.11 -9.23 -6.37
C GLY A 234 -4.36 -9.03 -7.22
N GLU A 235 -5.41 -8.39 -6.71
CA GLU A 235 -6.57 -8.00 -7.51
C GLU A 235 -7.07 -6.59 -7.15
N TYR A 236 -7.64 -5.89 -8.14
CA TYR A 236 -8.20 -4.55 -8.02
C TYR A 236 -9.54 -4.42 -8.76
N LEU A 237 -10.34 -3.40 -8.44
CA LEU A 237 -11.63 -3.14 -9.12
C LEU A 237 -11.47 -2.26 -10.36
N LYS A 238 -12.11 -2.64 -11.46
CA LYS A 238 -12.17 -1.77 -12.66
C LYS A 238 -13.20 -0.65 -12.44
N PRO A 239 -12.97 0.58 -12.93
CA PRO A 239 -13.87 1.72 -12.75
C PRO A 239 -15.33 1.50 -13.18
N ASN A 240 -15.59 0.50 -14.03
CA ASN A 240 -16.93 0.18 -14.55
C ASN A 240 -17.25 -1.33 -14.49
N ALA A 241 -16.47 -2.13 -13.76
CA ALA A 241 -16.72 -3.56 -13.64
C ALA A 241 -16.59 -4.03 -12.19
N TRP A 242 -17.62 -4.75 -11.75
CA TRP A 242 -17.67 -5.44 -10.46
C TRP A 242 -16.73 -6.64 -10.37
N THR A 243 -16.00 -6.95 -11.44
CA THR A 243 -15.09 -8.09 -11.55
C THR A 243 -13.67 -7.64 -11.24
N GLY A 244 -13.02 -8.33 -10.30
CA GLY A 244 -11.61 -8.14 -9.99
C GLY A 244 -10.72 -8.33 -11.22
N CYS A 245 -9.68 -7.51 -11.34
CA CYS A 245 -8.61 -7.66 -12.31
C CYS A 245 -7.31 -7.95 -11.60
N THR A 246 -6.47 -8.79 -12.17
CA THR A 246 -5.21 -9.18 -11.56
C THR A 246 -4.21 -8.02 -11.61
N GLN A 247 -3.60 -7.72 -10.47
CA GLN A 247 -2.47 -6.81 -10.38
C GLN A 247 -1.21 -7.50 -10.89
N VAL A 248 -0.34 -6.75 -11.55
CA VAL A 248 0.97 -7.25 -11.96
C VAL A 248 1.86 -7.35 -10.74
N ALA A 249 2.46 -8.51 -10.52
CA ALA A 249 3.41 -8.70 -9.42
C ALA A 249 4.76 -8.09 -9.79
N ILE A 250 5.27 -7.16 -8.97
CA ILE A 250 6.59 -6.52 -9.13
C ILE A 250 7.53 -6.87 -7.96
N GLY A 251 7.21 -7.88 -7.16
CA GLY A 251 8.21 -8.52 -6.30
C GLY A 251 9.10 -9.49 -7.10
N GLY A 252 10.13 -10.00 -6.43
CA GLY A 252 11.20 -10.80 -7.03
C GLY A 252 12.50 -10.01 -7.15
N ASP A 253 13.52 -10.65 -7.70
CA ASP A 253 14.80 -10.00 -7.98
C ASP A 253 14.80 -9.29 -9.35
N VAL A 254 15.89 -8.60 -9.66
CA VAL A 254 16.08 -7.86 -10.93
C VAL A 254 15.91 -8.77 -12.15
N ALA A 255 16.35 -10.03 -12.10
CA ALA A 255 16.24 -10.96 -13.22
C ALA A 255 14.78 -11.39 -13.44
N ASP A 256 14.04 -11.65 -12.36
CA ASP A 256 12.60 -11.95 -12.39
C ASP A 256 11.78 -10.79 -12.96
N LEU A 257 12.16 -9.55 -12.66
CA LEU A 257 11.51 -8.36 -13.21
C LEU A 257 11.81 -8.23 -14.71
N GLU A 258 13.07 -8.38 -15.12
CA GLU A 258 13.47 -8.28 -16.52
C GLU A 258 12.74 -9.30 -17.40
N ALA A 259 12.57 -10.53 -16.91
CA ALA A 259 11.80 -11.57 -17.60
C ALA A 259 10.33 -11.17 -17.85
N ARG A 260 9.79 -10.22 -17.09
CA ARG A 260 8.41 -9.72 -17.15
C ARG A 260 8.30 -8.27 -17.64
N ARG A 261 9.36 -7.72 -18.22
CA ARG A 261 9.44 -6.34 -18.72
C ARG A 261 8.20 -5.86 -19.47
N ALA A 262 7.72 -6.63 -20.47
CA ALA A 262 6.60 -6.23 -21.30
C ALA A 262 5.28 -6.09 -20.50
N GLU A 263 5.06 -6.98 -19.54
CA GLU A 263 3.89 -6.96 -18.65
C GLU A 263 3.94 -5.74 -17.71
N ILE A 264 5.09 -5.52 -17.07
CA ILE A 264 5.28 -4.44 -16.09
C ILE A 264 5.24 -3.07 -16.80
N ALA A 265 5.93 -2.90 -17.92
CA ALA A 265 5.91 -1.67 -18.71
C ALA A 265 4.50 -1.34 -19.22
N GLY A 266 3.73 -2.34 -19.66
CA GLY A 266 2.33 -2.16 -20.06
C GLY A 266 1.44 -1.73 -18.89
N ALA A 267 1.64 -2.29 -17.70
CA ALA A 267 0.92 -1.89 -16.50
C ALA A 267 1.30 -0.49 -16.00
N LEU A 268 2.56 -0.07 -16.11
CA LEU A 268 3.00 1.31 -15.83
C LEU A 268 2.25 2.30 -16.74
N GLN A 269 2.17 2.02 -18.04
CA GLN A 269 1.42 2.85 -18.97
C GLN A 269 -0.08 2.90 -18.63
N ALA A 270 -0.67 1.76 -18.30
CA ALA A 270 -2.07 1.70 -17.86
C ALA A 270 -2.32 2.47 -16.55
N ALA A 271 -1.31 2.58 -15.69
CA ALA A 271 -1.35 3.37 -14.46
C ALA A 271 -1.23 4.88 -14.70
N GLY A 272 -0.96 5.34 -15.93
CA GLY A 272 -0.86 6.77 -16.27
C GLY A 272 0.56 7.27 -16.54
N VAL A 273 1.56 6.39 -16.46
CA VAL A 273 2.97 6.70 -16.76
C VAL A 273 3.16 6.86 -18.27
N ALA A 274 3.82 7.93 -18.72
CA ALA A 274 3.94 8.24 -20.14
C ALA A 274 4.76 7.19 -20.91
N ASN A 275 5.90 6.77 -20.36
CA ASN A 275 6.80 5.81 -20.99
C ASN A 275 7.17 4.68 -20.02
N GLY A 276 6.34 3.64 -19.98
CA GLY A 276 6.52 2.49 -19.09
C GLY A 276 7.86 1.76 -19.26
N ASN A 277 8.47 1.77 -20.45
CA ASN A 277 9.79 1.13 -20.66
C ASN A 277 10.93 1.90 -20.01
N VAL A 278 10.91 3.24 -20.10
CA VAL A 278 11.94 4.09 -19.47
C VAL A 278 11.80 4.02 -17.95
N VAL A 279 10.56 4.06 -17.44
CA VAL A 279 10.32 3.89 -16.00
C VAL A 279 10.69 2.50 -15.52
N PHE A 280 10.46 1.47 -16.32
CA PHE A 280 10.93 0.13 -16.00
C PHE A 280 12.46 0.05 -15.95
N ASP A 281 13.17 0.68 -16.89
CA ASP A 281 14.64 0.75 -16.84
C ASP A 281 15.12 1.44 -15.56
N MET A 282 14.49 2.55 -15.17
CA MET A 282 14.80 3.24 -13.90
C MET A 282 14.40 2.44 -12.66
N LEU A 283 13.38 1.59 -12.75
CA LEU A 283 13.03 0.67 -11.67
C LEU A 283 14.16 -0.35 -11.44
N LEU A 284 14.79 -0.83 -12.51
CA LEU A 284 15.94 -1.72 -12.35
C LEU A 284 17.13 -0.98 -11.74
N ASP A 285 17.44 0.22 -12.24
CA ASP A 285 18.48 1.10 -11.66
C ASP A 285 18.22 1.36 -10.15
N TYR A 286 16.95 1.57 -9.78
CA TYR A 286 16.58 1.82 -8.39
C TYR A 286 16.83 0.60 -7.47
N LEU A 287 16.72 -0.60 -8.02
CA LEU A 287 16.72 -1.85 -7.26
C LEU A 287 18.06 -2.52 -7.18
N ASP A 288 18.78 -2.56 -8.30
CA ASP A 288 19.99 -3.35 -8.39
C ASP A 288 21.08 -2.83 -7.45
N THR A 289 22.04 -3.69 -7.14
CA THR A 289 23.05 -3.39 -6.12
C THR A 289 24.28 -2.70 -6.69
N ASP A 290 24.35 -2.54 -8.01
CA ASP A 290 25.45 -1.85 -8.62
C ASP A 290 25.17 -0.34 -8.64
N ASN A 291 26.03 0.44 -9.29
CA ASN A 291 25.81 1.88 -9.45
C ASN A 291 25.98 2.23 -10.95
N LEU A 292 25.64 1.28 -11.82
CA LEU A 292 25.83 1.36 -13.26
C LEU A 292 24.45 1.47 -13.91
N PRO A 293 24.19 2.54 -14.69
CA PRO A 293 22.90 2.69 -15.34
C PRO A 293 22.54 1.44 -16.14
N TYR A 294 21.32 0.93 -15.96
CA TYR A 294 20.94 -0.39 -16.44
C TYR A 294 21.25 -0.55 -17.92
N ALA A 295 22.01 -1.61 -18.21
CA ALA A 295 22.39 -2.01 -19.55
C ALA A 295 21.43 -3.08 -20.08
N ARG A 296 20.69 -2.76 -21.15
CA ARG A 296 19.81 -3.74 -21.80
C ARG A 296 20.63 -4.95 -22.28
N ALA A 297 20.23 -6.15 -21.87
CA ALA A 297 20.83 -7.43 -22.27
C ALA A 297 22.33 -7.62 -21.92
N GLY A 298 22.80 -7.05 -20.80
CA GLY A 298 24.20 -7.24 -20.33
C GLY A 298 25.25 -6.53 -21.18
N GLY A 299 24.83 -5.49 -21.91
CA GLY A 299 25.69 -4.65 -22.75
C GLY A 299 26.32 -3.49 -21.98
N THR A 300 26.70 -2.44 -22.72
CA THR A 300 27.15 -1.15 -22.16
C THR A 300 25.97 -0.44 -21.48
N PRO A 301 26.19 0.26 -20.35
CA PRO A 301 25.19 1.16 -19.76
C PRO A 301 24.57 2.05 -20.82
N VAL A 302 23.24 2.19 -20.76
CA VAL A 302 22.49 3.04 -21.66
C VAL A 302 22.38 4.41 -21.01
N LEU A 303 23.16 5.38 -21.50
CA LEU A 303 23.26 6.72 -20.90
C LEU A 303 22.30 7.72 -21.51
N ASN A 304 21.50 7.35 -22.52
CA ASN A 304 20.53 8.23 -23.17
C ASN A 304 19.12 8.15 -22.57
N LYS A 305 19.03 7.98 -21.25
CA LYS A 305 17.79 7.91 -20.47
C LYS A 305 18.01 8.57 -19.10
N PRO A 306 16.94 8.97 -18.40
CA PRO A 306 17.08 9.37 -17.01
C PRO A 306 17.59 8.18 -16.19
N CYS A 307 18.44 8.48 -15.21
CA CYS A 307 19.12 7.49 -14.40
C CYS A 307 18.64 7.56 -12.96
N ALA A 308 18.33 6.41 -12.37
CA ALA A 308 18.00 6.32 -10.95
C ALA A 308 19.17 5.77 -10.10
N GLU A 309 20.35 5.57 -10.68
CA GLU A 309 21.55 5.10 -9.97
C GLU A 309 22.20 6.17 -9.12
N ALA A 310 22.71 5.78 -7.94
CA ALA A 310 23.39 6.67 -7.01
C ALA A 310 24.75 7.18 -7.50
N VAL A 311 24.75 8.04 -8.51
CA VAL A 311 25.93 8.55 -9.23
C VAL A 311 25.94 10.08 -9.31
N PRO A 312 27.12 10.71 -9.45
CA PRO A 312 27.22 12.13 -9.76
C PRO A 312 26.66 12.43 -11.15
N MET A 313 25.87 13.50 -11.24
CA MET A 313 25.21 13.96 -12.47
C MET A 313 25.74 15.34 -12.88
N ILE A 314 26.14 15.48 -14.14
CA ILE A 314 26.65 16.74 -14.70
C ILE A 314 25.52 17.78 -14.73
N ASN A 315 25.78 18.98 -14.21
CA ASN A 315 24.77 20.00 -13.93
C ASN A 315 24.97 21.31 -14.71
N GLU A 316 26.19 21.83 -14.80
CA GLU A 316 26.48 23.08 -15.51
C GLU A 316 27.86 22.97 -16.15
N VAL A 317 28.06 23.63 -17.28
CA VAL A 317 29.37 23.81 -17.88
C VAL A 317 29.55 25.27 -18.22
N ALA A 318 30.65 25.86 -17.79
CA ALA A 318 30.92 27.28 -18.01
C ALA A 318 32.37 27.51 -18.40
N ILE A 319 32.59 28.45 -19.30
CA ILE A 319 33.91 28.97 -19.60
C ILE A 319 34.14 30.21 -18.74
N THR A 320 35.21 30.19 -17.96
CA THR A 320 35.67 31.34 -17.19
C THR A 320 37.08 31.73 -17.59
N ASP A 321 37.47 32.95 -17.22
CA ASP A 321 38.84 33.46 -17.31
C ASP A 321 39.45 33.33 -18.72
N GLY A 322 38.58 33.37 -19.74
CA GLY A 322 38.98 33.24 -21.12
C GLY A 322 39.56 34.54 -21.66
N THR A 323 40.72 34.47 -22.30
CA THR A 323 41.38 35.58 -22.97
C THR A 323 41.82 35.19 -24.38
N VAL A 324 41.67 36.12 -25.32
CA VAL A 324 42.17 35.96 -26.70
C VAL A 324 42.95 37.18 -27.10
N GLU A 325 44.12 36.94 -27.68
CA GLU A 325 44.93 37.94 -28.35
C GLU A 325 45.41 37.42 -29.71
N PRO A 326 46.04 38.25 -30.56
CA PRO A 326 46.40 37.87 -31.92
C PRO A 326 47.24 36.58 -32.09
N ALA A 327 47.98 36.17 -31.05
CA ALA A 327 48.90 35.04 -31.09
C ALA A 327 48.45 33.84 -30.25
N GLU A 328 47.56 34.03 -29.27
CA GLU A 328 47.16 32.98 -28.34
C GLU A 328 45.71 33.13 -27.86
N GLY A 329 45.11 31.98 -27.54
CA GLY A 329 43.83 31.87 -26.86
C GLY A 329 43.98 31.02 -25.62
N PHE A 330 43.44 31.49 -24.50
CA PHE A 330 43.38 30.79 -23.23
C PHE A 330 41.94 30.79 -22.71
N PHE A 331 41.50 29.70 -22.11
CA PHE A 331 40.26 29.66 -21.36
C PHE A 331 40.21 28.49 -20.38
N ILE A 332 39.36 28.61 -19.36
CA ILE A 332 39.12 27.55 -18.38
C ILE A 332 37.72 27.00 -18.58
N VAL A 333 37.61 25.69 -18.81
CA VAL A 333 36.34 24.97 -18.78
C VAL A 333 36.07 24.51 -17.35
N ASN A 334 35.00 25.03 -16.77
CA ASN A 334 34.47 24.64 -15.48
C ASN A 334 33.32 23.68 -15.72
N VAL A 335 33.40 22.48 -15.15
CA VAL A 335 32.31 21.51 -15.20
C VAL A 335 31.80 21.31 -13.80
N GLU A 336 30.51 21.57 -13.64
CA GLU A 336 29.79 21.44 -12.40
C GLU A 336 28.98 20.14 -12.37
N TRP A 337 28.98 19.45 -11.24
CA TRP A 337 28.15 18.26 -11.02
C TRP A 337 27.39 18.32 -9.70
N VAL A 338 26.33 17.52 -9.64
CA VAL A 338 25.49 17.31 -8.47
C VAL A 338 25.39 15.84 -8.10
N TYR A 339 25.06 15.56 -6.85
CA TYR A 339 24.74 14.22 -6.39
C TYR A 339 23.36 14.29 -5.70
N PRO A 340 22.27 13.98 -6.42
CA PRO A 340 20.91 14.26 -5.96
C PRO A 340 20.35 13.18 -5.01
N PHE A 341 21.17 12.24 -4.54
CA PHE A 341 20.70 11.14 -3.69
C PHE A 341 20.82 11.45 -2.21
N VAL A 342 19.80 11.07 -1.45
CA VAL A 342 19.74 11.29 0.01
C VAL A 342 20.90 10.62 0.74
N ASN A 343 21.32 9.43 0.29
CA ASN A 343 22.43 8.70 0.88
C ASN A 343 23.72 9.00 0.12
N PRO A 344 24.75 9.61 0.75
CA PRO A 344 26.04 9.82 0.12
C PRO A 344 26.72 8.48 -0.18
N THR A 345 27.54 8.45 -1.22
CA THR A 345 28.33 7.27 -1.58
C THR A 345 29.80 7.47 -1.23
N THR A 346 30.47 6.38 -0.89
CA THR A 346 31.93 6.33 -0.63
C THR A 346 32.72 5.91 -1.86
N ARG A 347 32.05 5.69 -3.00
CA ARG A 347 32.68 5.26 -4.25
C ARG A 347 33.46 6.41 -4.91
N ASP A 348 34.51 6.02 -5.64
CA ASP A 348 35.37 6.92 -6.39
C ASP A 348 34.85 7.06 -7.82
N TYR A 349 34.60 8.30 -8.23
CA TYR A 349 34.17 8.63 -9.57
C TYR A 349 35.24 9.47 -10.28
N ARG A 350 35.24 9.44 -11.60
CA ARG A 350 36.12 10.28 -12.41
C ARG A 350 35.34 11.03 -13.46
N LEU A 351 35.55 12.33 -13.52
CA LEU A 351 35.01 13.20 -14.55
C LEU A 351 36.07 13.39 -15.64
N SER A 352 35.78 12.87 -16.83
CA SER A 352 36.54 13.11 -18.05
C SER A 352 35.89 14.25 -18.82
N THR A 353 36.69 15.23 -19.21
CA THR A 353 36.28 16.37 -20.04
C THR A 353 37.11 16.35 -21.31
N VAL A 354 36.46 16.22 -22.46
CA VAL A 354 37.08 16.40 -23.78
C VAL A 354 36.51 17.67 -24.41
N ALA A 355 37.36 18.67 -24.52
CA ALA A 355 37.07 19.96 -25.12
C ALA A 355 37.70 20.00 -26.53
N SER A 356 36.88 19.90 -27.56
CA SER A 356 37.31 19.94 -28.95
C SER A 356 36.61 21.05 -29.71
N GLY A 357 37.32 21.81 -30.52
CA GLY A 357 36.70 22.95 -31.18
C GLY A 357 37.60 23.59 -32.22
N GLU A 358 37.14 24.74 -32.71
CA GLU A 358 37.95 25.61 -33.54
C GLU A 358 37.88 27.05 -33.09
N TRP A 359 39.03 27.68 -33.22
CA TRP A 359 39.22 29.11 -33.19
C TRP A 359 39.13 29.61 -34.63
N LYS A 360 38.02 30.28 -34.98
CA LYS A 360 37.75 30.75 -36.34
C LYS A 360 37.88 32.26 -36.45
N ASN A 361 38.88 32.72 -37.19
CA ASN A 361 38.93 34.10 -37.64
C ASN A 361 37.88 34.27 -38.76
N VAL A 362 36.73 34.82 -38.42
CA VAL A 362 35.59 34.97 -39.33
C VAL A 362 35.92 35.98 -40.43
N THR A 363 36.74 36.99 -40.12
CA THR A 363 37.16 38.02 -41.09
C THR A 363 38.05 37.44 -42.18
N GLN A 364 39.01 36.58 -41.80
CA GLN A 364 39.98 35.99 -42.72
C GLN A 364 39.60 34.59 -43.22
N ASN A 365 38.52 34.01 -42.67
CA ASN A 365 38.10 32.64 -42.88
C ASN A 365 39.22 31.60 -42.60
N LEU A 366 40.02 31.85 -41.55
CA LEU A 366 41.03 30.91 -41.05
C LEU A 366 40.48 30.15 -39.85
N SER A 367 40.82 28.87 -39.72
CA SER A 367 40.44 28.04 -38.56
C SER A 367 41.65 27.35 -37.94
N GLU A 368 41.69 27.38 -36.62
CA GLU A 368 42.73 26.76 -35.79
C GLU A 368 42.06 25.73 -34.86
N PRO A 369 42.00 24.44 -35.25
CA PRO A 369 41.36 23.42 -34.43
C PRO A 369 42.19 23.09 -33.19
N PHE A 370 41.51 22.64 -32.14
CA PHE A 370 42.11 22.14 -30.91
C PHE A 370 41.31 20.97 -30.33
N SER A 371 41.98 20.15 -29.52
CA SER A 371 41.36 19.13 -28.69
C SER A 371 42.19 18.95 -27.43
N VAL A 372 41.57 19.09 -26.26
CA VAL A 372 42.17 18.91 -24.94
C VAL A 372 41.32 17.94 -24.15
N SER A 373 41.96 16.98 -23.48
CA SER A 373 41.31 16.05 -22.56
C SER A 373 41.86 16.20 -21.16
N ASN A 374 40.99 16.24 -20.16
CA ASN A 374 41.34 16.24 -18.75
C ASN A 374 40.50 15.22 -17.99
N GLU A 375 41.05 14.69 -16.89
CA GLU A 375 40.38 13.70 -16.05
C GLU A 375 40.63 14.05 -14.58
N VAL A 376 39.56 14.20 -13.82
CA VAL A 376 39.61 14.62 -12.40
C VAL A 376 38.83 13.62 -11.54
N ASN A 377 39.40 13.24 -10.40
CA ASN A 377 38.67 12.45 -9.41
C ASN A 377 37.59 13.32 -8.75
N ILE A 378 36.36 12.82 -8.73
CA ILE A 378 35.24 13.47 -8.06
C ILE A 378 34.67 12.51 -7.00
N CYS A 379 34.20 13.07 -5.89
CA CYS A 379 33.62 12.29 -4.79
C CYS A 379 32.09 12.30 -4.86
N GLY A 380 31.46 11.18 -4.49
CA GLY A 380 30.01 11.11 -4.24
C GLY A 380 29.60 11.51 -2.82
N ALA A 381 30.50 12.14 -2.06
CA ALA A 381 30.23 12.61 -0.71
C ALA A 381 29.52 13.98 -0.72
N GLY A 382 28.19 13.91 -0.59
CA GLY A 382 27.32 14.86 0.09
C GLY A 382 27.30 16.29 -0.44
N ILE A 383 26.43 16.55 -1.41
CA ILE A 383 25.80 17.87 -1.47
C ILE A 383 24.75 17.90 -0.36
N SER A 384 24.91 18.81 0.60
CA SER A 384 23.84 19.11 1.55
C SER A 384 22.85 20.03 0.84
N MET A 385 21.59 19.61 0.73
CA MET A 385 20.49 20.53 0.46
C MET A 385 20.23 21.35 1.72
N VAL A 386 20.89 22.51 1.83
CA VAL A 386 20.70 23.42 2.96
C VAL A 386 19.43 24.22 2.72
N GLY A 387 18.28 23.66 3.13
CA GLY A 387 16.98 24.33 3.04
C GLY A 387 16.48 24.51 1.61
N ALA A 388 15.22 24.95 1.50
CA ALA A 388 14.46 25.05 0.25
C ALA A 388 15.27 25.64 -0.93
N GLY A 389 15.75 24.78 -1.82
CA GLY A 389 16.26 25.14 -3.15
C GLY A 389 17.77 25.36 -3.30
N ALA A 390 18.61 25.19 -2.28
CA ALA A 390 20.06 25.34 -2.43
C ALA A 390 20.77 23.98 -2.63
N ILE A 391 21.21 23.70 -3.85
CA ILE A 391 22.23 22.68 -4.13
C ILE A 391 23.58 23.39 -4.00
N THR A 392 24.52 22.77 -3.27
CA THR A 392 25.93 23.25 -3.24
C THR A 392 26.74 22.39 -4.19
N PRO A 393 26.83 22.76 -5.47
CA PRO A 393 27.51 21.94 -6.46
C PRO A 393 29.03 22.04 -6.30
N ARG A 394 29.75 21.14 -6.99
CA ARG A 394 31.22 21.12 -7.05
C ARG A 394 31.68 21.31 -8.48
N VAL A 395 32.85 21.93 -8.66
CA VAL A 395 33.38 22.28 -9.98
C VAL A 395 34.77 21.67 -10.18
N ALA A 396 35.00 21.15 -11.39
CA ALA A 396 36.30 20.73 -11.90
C ALA A 396 36.74 21.68 -13.00
N GLN A 397 38.04 21.98 -13.05
CA GLN A 397 38.61 22.95 -13.99
C GLN A 397 39.53 22.26 -14.99
N THR A 398 39.40 22.66 -16.25
CA THR A 398 40.29 22.26 -17.35
C THR A 398 40.79 23.50 -18.06
N GLU A 399 42.09 23.75 -17.96
CA GLU A 399 42.75 24.85 -18.67
C GLU A 399 43.04 24.46 -20.12
N VAL A 400 42.67 25.32 -21.06
CA VAL A 400 42.95 25.16 -22.49
C VAL A 400 43.78 26.33 -22.97
N TYR A 401 44.99 26.04 -23.42
CA TYR A 401 45.90 27.02 -24.00
C TYR A 401 46.23 26.65 -25.45
N LYS A 402 46.11 27.62 -26.37
CA LYS A 402 46.37 27.43 -27.79
C LYS A 402 47.13 28.62 -28.37
N ASN A 403 48.29 28.33 -28.94
CA ASN A 403 49.00 29.25 -29.82
C ASN A 403 48.44 29.18 -31.24
N PHE A 404 48.12 30.33 -31.83
CA PHE A 404 47.68 30.45 -33.21
C PHE A 404 48.91 30.43 -34.11
N GLY A 405 48.97 29.49 -35.06
CA GLY A 405 50.10 29.38 -35.99
C GLY A 405 50.20 30.57 -36.97
N ASN A 406 49.16 31.39 -37.03
CA ASN A 406 49.00 32.54 -37.91
C ASN A 406 48.72 33.80 -37.09
N ALA A 407 49.41 34.91 -37.38
CA ALA A 407 49.14 36.19 -36.73
C ALA A 407 47.80 36.75 -37.21
N TRP A 408 46.80 36.76 -36.33
CA TRP A 408 45.52 37.41 -36.61
C TRP A 408 45.66 38.93 -36.52
N ASN A 409 44.84 39.68 -37.26
CA ASN A 409 44.94 41.14 -37.31
C ASN A 409 44.00 41.79 -36.28
N THR A 410 44.40 42.97 -35.79
CA THR A 410 43.51 43.86 -35.04
C THR A 410 42.22 44.12 -35.81
N GLY A 411 41.08 44.02 -35.12
CA GLY A 411 39.75 44.22 -35.72
C GLY A 411 39.16 42.96 -36.36
N ASP A 412 39.90 41.83 -36.39
CA ASP A 412 39.33 40.56 -36.82
C ASP A 412 38.27 40.07 -35.82
N VAL A 413 37.19 39.52 -36.36
CA VAL A 413 36.15 38.85 -35.57
C VAL A 413 36.59 37.41 -35.38
N VAL A 414 36.88 37.04 -34.14
CA VAL A 414 37.23 35.68 -33.76
C VAL A 414 36.00 35.01 -33.17
N ARG A 415 35.70 33.80 -33.64
CA ARG A 415 34.70 32.91 -33.08
C ARG A 415 35.38 31.72 -32.42
N LEU A 416 35.11 31.51 -31.14
CA LEU A 416 35.32 30.23 -30.49
C LEU A 416 34.08 29.37 -30.71
N SER A 417 34.25 28.19 -31.30
CA SER A 417 33.24 27.13 -31.29
C SER A 417 33.83 25.94 -30.55
N LEU A 418 33.32 25.69 -29.36
CA LEU A 418 33.78 24.64 -28.45
C LEU A 418 32.71 23.56 -28.36
N GLY A 419 33.05 22.35 -28.77
CA GLY A 419 32.31 21.13 -28.50
C GLY A 419 32.86 20.42 -27.27
N LEU A 420 31.96 20.05 -26.36
CA LEU A 420 32.30 19.39 -25.10
C LEU A 420 31.70 17.98 -25.08
N GLN A 421 32.53 17.02 -24.68
CA GLN A 421 32.11 15.68 -24.28
C GLN A 421 32.54 15.47 -22.84
N LEU A 422 31.54 15.26 -21.99
CA LEU A 422 31.70 15.09 -20.56
C LEU A 422 31.28 13.67 -20.20
N ARG A 423 32.04 13.02 -19.33
CA ARG A 423 31.76 11.66 -18.91
C ARG A 423 32.14 11.45 -17.46
N VAL A 424 31.19 11.00 -16.65
CA VAL A 424 31.45 10.47 -15.31
C VAL A 424 31.65 8.97 -15.45
N THR A 425 32.71 8.45 -14.84
CA THR A 425 33.00 7.02 -14.81
C THR A 425 33.19 6.52 -13.40
N GLU A 426 32.77 5.27 -13.18
CA GLU A 426 33.07 4.48 -11.99
C GLU A 426 33.88 3.26 -12.43
N ALA A 427 35.08 3.08 -11.87
CA ALA A 427 36.00 2.00 -12.26
C ALA A 427 36.23 1.90 -13.79
N GLY A 428 36.16 3.03 -14.51
CA GLY A 428 36.32 3.11 -15.97
C GLY A 428 35.05 2.89 -16.79
N THR A 429 33.94 2.49 -16.17
CA THR A 429 32.62 2.35 -16.82
C THR A 429 31.87 3.68 -16.73
N ALA A 430 31.29 4.14 -17.83
CA ALA A 430 30.53 5.38 -17.85
C ALA A 430 29.20 5.24 -17.09
N VAL A 431 28.93 6.17 -16.18
CA VAL A 431 27.71 6.23 -15.35
C VAL A 431 26.89 7.48 -15.61
N ASP A 432 27.49 8.51 -16.18
CA ASP A 432 26.81 9.69 -16.69
C ASP A 432 27.64 10.25 -17.86
N SER A 433 26.98 10.87 -18.84
CA SER A 433 27.65 11.43 -20.02
C SER A 433 26.82 12.52 -20.66
N VAL A 434 27.49 13.60 -21.05
CA VAL A 434 26.88 14.69 -21.81
C VAL A 434 27.71 15.00 -23.06
N PRO A 435 27.16 14.78 -24.26
CA PRO A 435 25.91 14.05 -24.51
C PRO A 435 26.02 12.56 -24.13
N GLY A 436 24.91 11.83 -24.21
CA GLY A 436 24.86 10.37 -24.02
C GLY A 436 25.68 9.57 -25.05
N ASP A 437 25.32 8.31 -25.28
CA ASP A 437 26.19 7.33 -25.96
C ASP A 437 26.57 7.63 -27.42
N SER A 438 25.94 8.62 -28.05
CA SER A 438 26.25 9.04 -29.42
C SER A 438 27.46 9.99 -29.41
N ALA A 439 28.61 9.49 -29.86
CA ALA A 439 29.84 10.28 -30.04
C ALA A 439 29.70 11.45 -31.04
N ALA A 440 28.57 11.52 -31.77
CA ALA A 440 28.26 12.56 -32.75
C ALA A 440 27.60 13.80 -32.14
N GLU A 441 27.05 13.71 -30.93
CA GLU A 441 26.55 14.87 -30.22
C GLU A 441 27.73 15.52 -29.43
N GLN A 442 27.68 16.83 -29.21
CA GLN A 442 28.57 17.56 -28.31
C GLN A 442 27.75 18.70 -27.70
N LEU A 443 28.04 19.10 -26.46
CA LEU A 443 27.56 20.40 -25.98
C LEU A 443 28.35 21.48 -26.72
N VAL A 444 27.66 22.29 -27.52
CA VAL A 444 28.32 23.29 -28.37
C VAL A 444 28.15 24.67 -27.77
N LEU A 445 29.25 25.20 -27.28
CA LEU A 445 29.41 26.55 -26.79
C LEU A 445 30.01 27.42 -27.92
N THR A 446 29.34 28.50 -28.30
CA THR A 446 29.88 29.45 -29.31
C THR A 446 29.93 30.88 -28.79
N LYS A 447 31.09 31.54 -28.92
CA LYS A 447 31.28 32.97 -28.59
C LYS A 447 32.03 33.68 -29.69
N GLN A 448 31.67 34.94 -29.93
CA GLN A 448 32.39 35.82 -30.85
C GLN A 448 32.93 37.04 -30.11
N VAL A 449 34.18 37.39 -30.39
CA VAL A 449 34.85 38.59 -29.88
C VAL A 449 35.58 39.31 -31.02
N VAL A 450 35.78 40.61 -30.88
CA VAL A 450 36.58 41.41 -31.82
C VAL A 450 37.96 41.65 -31.22
N LEU A 451 39.02 41.31 -31.96
CA LEU A 451 40.39 41.48 -31.45
C LEU A 451 40.75 42.96 -31.33
N PRO A 452 41.38 43.37 -30.21
CA PRO A 452 41.71 44.76 -29.97
C PRO A 452 43.01 45.13 -30.71
N ALA A 453 43.37 46.41 -30.65
CA ALA A 453 44.65 46.90 -31.19
C ALA A 453 45.87 46.44 -30.39
N SER A 454 45.69 46.14 -29.10
CA SER A 454 46.75 45.68 -28.21
C SER A 454 46.15 44.97 -26.99
N GLY A 455 46.80 43.89 -26.56
CA GLY A 455 46.46 43.14 -25.35
C GLY A 455 45.34 42.10 -25.53
N PRO A 456 45.10 41.27 -24.51
CA PRO A 456 44.04 40.27 -24.52
C PRO A 456 42.64 40.89 -24.40
N VAL A 457 41.68 40.31 -25.12
CA VAL A 457 40.23 40.53 -24.89
C VAL A 457 39.68 39.38 -24.08
N ALA A 458 38.93 39.71 -23.04
CA ALA A 458 38.18 38.73 -22.28
C ALA A 458 37.07 38.13 -23.17
N LEU A 459 36.96 36.80 -23.18
CA LEU A 459 35.85 36.09 -23.84
C LEU A 459 34.50 36.38 -23.19
N GLY A 460 34.51 36.92 -21.97
CA GLY A 460 33.31 37.04 -21.14
C GLY A 460 32.82 35.66 -20.69
N HIS A 461 31.67 35.67 -20.03
CA HIS A 461 31.03 34.43 -19.60
C HIS A 461 30.33 33.75 -20.78
N MET A 462 30.45 32.43 -20.85
CA MET A 462 29.57 31.58 -21.64
C MET A 462 29.45 30.22 -20.96
N GLY A 463 28.26 29.66 -20.96
CA GLY A 463 28.01 28.37 -20.32
C GLY A 463 26.66 27.83 -20.70
N MET A 464 26.44 26.59 -20.33
CA MET A 464 25.16 25.91 -20.43
C MET A 464 24.86 25.30 -19.06
N GLU A 465 23.65 25.52 -18.57
CA GLU A 465 23.16 24.93 -17.33
C GLU A 465 22.03 23.94 -17.63
N CYS A 466 22.07 22.81 -16.94
CA CYS A 466 21.03 21.80 -17.03
C CYS A 466 19.85 22.20 -16.14
N VAL A 467 18.64 22.08 -16.66
CA VAL A 467 17.42 22.36 -15.89
C VAL A 467 17.24 21.34 -14.77
N ASP A 468 17.41 20.06 -15.09
CA ASP A 468 17.34 18.95 -14.14
C ASP A 468 18.46 17.95 -14.47
N PRO A 469 19.51 17.87 -13.64
CA PRO A 469 20.63 16.97 -13.87
C PRO A 469 20.26 15.50 -14.05
N ARG A 470 19.08 15.08 -13.57
CA ARG A 470 18.53 13.73 -13.77
C ARG A 470 18.20 13.42 -15.22
N PHE A 471 18.11 14.45 -16.06
CA PHE A 471 17.78 14.39 -17.48
C PHE A 471 18.87 15.01 -18.35
N ASN A 472 20.11 15.10 -17.87
CA ASN A 472 21.23 15.79 -18.52
C ASN A 472 21.74 15.11 -19.82
N TRP A 473 21.27 13.92 -20.16
CA TRP A 473 21.85 13.04 -21.18
C TRP A 473 21.70 13.47 -22.65
N SER A 474 20.74 14.32 -23.03
CA SER A 474 20.58 14.72 -24.45
C SER A 474 21.06 16.15 -24.70
N ALA A 475 22.05 16.28 -25.60
CA ALA A 475 22.47 17.57 -26.13
C ALA A 475 21.63 17.98 -27.36
N ALA A 476 21.10 17.02 -28.15
CA ALA A 476 20.21 17.34 -29.27
C ALA A 476 18.81 17.82 -28.83
N ALA A 477 18.33 17.40 -27.66
CA ALA A 477 17.12 17.93 -27.03
C ALA A 477 17.37 19.23 -26.23
N ALA A 478 18.48 19.94 -26.52
CA ALA A 478 18.83 21.23 -25.92
C ALA A 478 17.77 22.34 -26.06
N GLN A 479 16.66 22.12 -26.76
CA GLN A 479 15.53 23.04 -26.70
C GLN A 479 14.69 22.95 -25.40
N GLY A 480 15.10 22.13 -24.41
CA GLY A 480 14.42 22.10 -23.11
C GLY A 480 15.19 21.59 -21.89
N MET A 481 16.39 21.02 -22.02
CA MET A 481 17.12 20.44 -20.87
C MET A 481 18.42 21.15 -20.52
N TRP A 482 19.08 21.76 -21.49
CA TRP A 482 20.29 22.56 -21.31
C TRP A 482 20.03 23.95 -21.87
N TYR A 483 20.27 24.99 -21.08
CA TYR A 483 20.06 26.37 -21.49
C TYR A 483 21.35 27.16 -21.43
N ASP A 484 21.54 28.03 -22.41
CA ASP A 484 22.64 28.97 -22.39
C ASP A 484 22.50 29.91 -21.20
N THR A 485 23.49 29.92 -20.33
CA THR A 485 23.64 30.95 -19.30
C THR A 485 24.07 32.23 -20.01
N ALA A 486 23.16 33.17 -20.19
CA ALA A 486 23.41 34.44 -20.89
C ALA A 486 24.58 35.24 -20.25
N GLU A 487 24.93 36.39 -20.84
CA GLU A 487 26.05 37.25 -20.41
C GLU A 487 25.94 37.78 -18.96
N ASP A 488 24.82 37.56 -18.27
CA ASP A 488 24.50 38.06 -16.94
C ASP A 488 25.12 37.24 -15.76
N GLY A 489 25.89 36.18 -16.05
CA GLY A 489 26.71 35.42 -15.09
C GLY A 489 26.41 33.91 -15.05
N ASN A 490 27.39 33.10 -14.60
CA ASN A 490 27.13 31.68 -14.29
C ASN A 490 26.40 31.52 -12.96
N SER A 491 25.74 30.37 -12.86
CA SER A 491 25.23 29.83 -11.61
C SER A 491 26.24 28.94 -10.89
N LEU A 492 27.47 28.78 -11.42
CA LEU A 492 28.54 28.03 -10.77
C LEU A 492 28.58 28.27 -9.26
N TRP A 493 28.63 27.19 -8.50
CA TRP A 493 28.62 27.17 -7.03
C TRP A 493 27.28 27.57 -6.39
N LYS A 494 26.23 27.75 -7.19
CA LYS A 494 24.87 28.10 -6.77
C LYS A 494 23.89 27.16 -7.46
N THR A 495 22.61 27.24 -7.09
CA THR A 495 21.56 26.57 -7.84
C THR A 495 21.41 27.24 -9.21
N ASN A 496 21.40 26.45 -10.28
CA ASN A 496 21.13 26.90 -11.65
C ASN A 496 19.92 27.82 -11.70
N PHE A 497 19.99 28.84 -12.54
CA PHE A 497 18.92 29.83 -12.65
C PHE A 497 17.61 29.16 -13.07
N TYR A 498 17.64 28.30 -14.10
CA TYR A 498 16.46 27.56 -14.54
C TYR A 498 15.98 26.57 -13.49
N THR A 499 16.87 25.81 -12.85
CA THR A 499 16.48 24.90 -11.75
C THR A 499 15.82 25.65 -10.59
N ALA A 500 16.41 26.76 -10.16
CA ALA A 500 15.88 27.62 -9.12
C ALA A 500 14.55 28.27 -9.56
N ALA A 501 14.41 28.62 -10.83
CA ALA A 501 13.16 29.10 -11.40
C ALA A 501 12.10 28.00 -11.32
N TYR A 502 12.37 26.77 -11.79
CA TYR A 502 11.41 25.68 -11.71
C TYR A 502 11.01 25.38 -10.25
N LEU A 503 11.97 25.19 -9.34
CA LEU A 503 11.70 24.92 -7.93
C LEU A 503 11.06 26.12 -7.18
N GLY A 504 11.43 27.35 -7.53
CA GLY A 504 11.06 28.57 -6.81
C GLY A 504 9.80 29.28 -7.32
N TYR A 505 9.47 29.23 -8.61
CA TYR A 505 8.33 29.95 -9.18
C TYR A 505 6.96 29.40 -8.75
N ARG A 506 6.90 28.17 -8.21
CA ARG A 506 5.65 27.39 -8.19
C ARG A 506 4.86 27.39 -6.88
N LYS A 507 5.26 28.14 -5.86
CA LYS A 507 4.39 28.35 -4.69
C LYS A 507 3.25 29.33 -5.02
N GLY A 508 2.40 28.99 -6.02
CA GLY A 508 1.18 29.73 -6.37
C GLY A 508 0.77 29.83 -7.85
N ASP A 509 1.53 29.32 -8.83
CA ASP A 509 1.16 29.44 -10.25
C ASP A 509 0.15 28.35 -10.67
N PRO A 510 -1.09 28.72 -11.07
CA PRO A 510 -2.12 27.76 -11.45
C PRO A 510 -1.93 27.09 -12.82
N TYR A 511 -1.00 27.57 -13.66
CA TYR A 511 -0.76 27.09 -15.03
C TYR A 511 0.34 26.04 -15.14
N ILE A 512 1.16 25.92 -14.11
CA ILE A 512 2.25 24.95 -14.05
C ILE A 512 1.96 24.15 -12.75
N PRO A 513 1.14 23.07 -12.76
CA PRO A 513 0.51 22.57 -11.53
C PRO A 513 1.21 21.40 -10.78
N SER A 514 2.45 20.99 -11.05
CA SER A 514 2.81 19.59 -10.70
C SER A 514 4.28 19.14 -10.59
N ILE A 515 5.26 20.00 -10.30
CA ILE A 515 6.65 19.51 -10.09
C ILE A 515 6.74 18.97 -8.66
N ASP A 516 7.62 18.00 -8.46
CA ASP A 516 8.07 17.67 -7.11
C ASP A 516 8.62 18.94 -6.43
N GLU A 517 8.34 19.11 -5.13
CA GLU A 517 8.90 20.20 -4.32
C GLU A 517 10.45 20.11 -4.15
N GLY A 518 11.10 19.07 -4.69
CA GLY A 518 12.54 18.89 -4.65
C GLY A 518 13.07 17.94 -5.74
N MET A 519 14.39 17.84 -5.84
CA MET A 519 15.08 16.98 -6.83
C MET A 519 15.75 15.77 -6.22
N LEU A 520 15.51 15.52 -4.93
CA LEU A 520 16.12 14.41 -4.22
C LEU A 520 15.63 13.09 -4.79
N MET A 521 16.55 12.17 -4.96
CA MET A 521 16.29 10.81 -5.39
C MET A 521 16.66 9.80 -4.32
N TYR A 522 16.02 8.65 -4.42
CA TYR A 522 16.28 7.50 -3.59
C TYR A 522 16.74 6.35 -4.46
N VAL A 523 17.56 5.52 -3.84
CA VAL A 523 17.93 4.22 -4.35
C VAL A 523 17.68 3.18 -3.28
N SER A 524 17.18 2.02 -3.69
CA SER A 524 16.99 0.88 -2.79
C SER A 524 18.32 0.14 -2.61
N ASN A 525 18.98 -0.20 -3.72
CA ASN A 525 20.17 -1.05 -3.78
C ASN A 525 20.06 -2.34 -2.95
N ARG A 526 18.85 -2.91 -2.89
CA ARG A 526 18.54 -4.15 -2.15
C ARG A 526 18.37 -5.37 -3.05
N GLY A 527 18.23 -5.18 -4.35
CA GLY A 527 17.91 -6.21 -5.34
C GLY A 527 16.41 -6.52 -5.46
N HIS A 528 15.56 -5.97 -4.57
CA HIS A 528 14.11 -6.18 -4.57
C HIS A 528 13.35 -4.99 -3.99
N LEU A 529 12.06 -4.88 -4.32
CA LEU A 529 11.13 -3.90 -3.76
C LEU A 529 10.59 -4.41 -2.41
N GLU A 530 10.56 -3.54 -1.39
CA GLU A 530 9.86 -3.86 -0.14
C GLU A 530 8.41 -3.37 -0.13
N SER A 531 8.09 -2.29 -0.86
CA SER A 531 6.74 -1.74 -0.98
C SER A 531 6.45 -1.33 -2.42
N VAL A 532 5.22 -1.53 -2.91
CA VAL A 532 4.79 -0.95 -4.20
C VAL A 532 4.86 0.58 -4.17
N GLY A 533 4.73 1.17 -2.98
CA GLY A 533 4.87 2.61 -2.79
C GLY A 533 6.24 3.14 -3.19
N GLU A 534 7.30 2.33 -3.20
CA GLU A 534 8.64 2.76 -3.61
C GLU A 534 8.71 3.20 -5.08
N LEU A 535 7.74 2.82 -5.90
CA LEU A 535 7.58 3.40 -7.24
C LEU A 535 7.46 4.93 -7.19
N GLY A 536 6.95 5.49 -6.10
CA GLY A 536 6.90 6.94 -5.89
C GLY A 536 8.26 7.64 -5.77
N TYR A 537 9.36 6.88 -5.66
CA TYR A 537 10.72 7.42 -5.73
C TYR A 537 11.32 7.38 -7.14
N VAL A 538 10.68 6.66 -8.06
CA VAL A 538 11.13 6.54 -9.45
C VAL A 538 10.57 7.72 -10.25
N LEU A 539 11.38 8.26 -11.17
CA LEU A 539 10.93 9.34 -12.05
C LEU A 539 9.80 8.83 -12.95
N ARG A 540 8.81 9.69 -13.21
CA ARG A 540 7.60 9.37 -14.00
C ARG A 540 7.89 9.12 -15.49
N GLY A 541 9.10 9.42 -15.94
CA GLY A 541 9.51 9.34 -17.34
C GLY A 541 8.89 10.44 -18.20
N ASN A 542 9.68 11.02 -19.11
CA ASN A 542 9.19 12.04 -20.03
C ASN A 542 8.53 11.41 -21.27
N ASN A 543 7.49 12.06 -21.79
CA ASN A 543 6.99 11.78 -23.13
C ASN A 543 7.89 12.52 -24.13
N THR A 544 9.01 11.89 -24.51
CA THR A 544 10.09 12.49 -25.32
C THR A 544 9.63 13.11 -26.64
N GLY A 545 8.43 12.77 -27.12
CA GLY A 545 7.87 13.28 -28.38
C GLY A 545 7.24 14.69 -28.34
N ASN A 546 7.18 15.38 -27.19
CA ASN A 546 6.50 16.68 -27.11
C ASN A 546 7.24 17.75 -26.29
N MET A 547 8.58 17.72 -26.33
CA MET A 547 9.42 18.69 -25.62
C MET A 547 9.21 20.14 -26.12
N ASP A 548 8.76 20.32 -27.36
CA ASP A 548 8.49 21.63 -27.97
C ASP A 548 7.26 22.38 -27.40
N THR A 549 6.37 21.69 -26.68
CA THR A 549 5.12 22.31 -26.18
C THR A 549 5.19 22.85 -24.75
N GLY A 550 6.37 22.82 -24.12
CA GLY A 550 6.53 23.30 -22.74
C GLY A 550 5.81 22.44 -21.70
N SER A 551 5.63 21.12 -21.94
CA SER A 551 5.04 20.23 -20.95
C SER A 551 5.98 20.10 -19.73
N PRO A 552 5.57 20.52 -18.52
CA PRO A 552 6.40 20.60 -17.33
C PRO A 552 6.50 19.24 -16.60
N ASP A 553 6.62 18.13 -17.34
CA ASP A 553 6.74 16.78 -16.76
C ASP A 553 8.17 16.44 -16.32
N TYR A 554 9.12 17.37 -16.56
CA TYR A 554 10.41 17.37 -15.88
C TYR A 554 10.19 17.50 -14.37
N PHE A 555 11.08 16.92 -13.58
CA PHE A 555 11.01 16.90 -12.11
C PHE A 555 9.77 16.24 -11.49
N LYS A 556 9.22 15.20 -12.10
CA LYS A 556 8.16 14.42 -11.48
C LYS A 556 8.60 13.01 -11.18
N THR A 557 8.47 12.60 -9.93
CA THR A 557 8.32 11.18 -9.59
C THR A 557 6.92 10.69 -9.91
N ILE A 558 6.74 9.36 -9.87
CA ILE A 558 5.42 8.75 -9.95
C ILE A 558 4.57 9.24 -8.76
N GLY A 559 3.48 9.94 -9.03
CA GLY A 559 2.67 10.54 -7.95
C GLY A 559 1.82 9.49 -7.24
N LEU A 560 2.03 9.28 -5.93
CA LEU A 560 1.19 8.34 -5.15
C LEU A 560 -0.13 8.96 -4.66
N TYR A 561 -0.21 10.29 -4.66
CA TYR A 561 -1.40 11.03 -4.30
C TYR A 561 -1.61 12.23 -5.24
N ASP A 562 -2.81 12.79 -5.21
CA ASP A 562 -3.17 13.95 -6.01
C ASP A 562 -2.52 15.22 -5.44
N ARG A 563 -1.49 15.69 -6.13
CA ARG A 563 -0.75 16.91 -5.75
C ARG A 563 -1.53 18.18 -6.08
N THR A 564 -2.62 18.08 -6.87
CA THR A 564 -3.43 19.24 -7.24
C THR A 564 -4.51 19.55 -6.19
N GLU A 565 -4.87 20.83 -6.08
CA GLU A 565 -6.07 21.20 -5.34
C GLU A 565 -7.30 20.53 -5.96
N ARG A 566 -8.07 19.82 -5.12
CA ARG A 566 -9.26 19.01 -5.45
C ARG A 566 -10.10 19.61 -6.58
N GLY A 567 -10.15 18.92 -7.74
CA GLY A 567 -11.04 19.28 -8.86
C GLY A 567 -10.35 19.59 -10.20
N LYS A 568 -9.02 19.65 -10.24
CA LYS A 568 -8.24 19.57 -11.49
C LYS A 568 -7.95 18.11 -11.82
N LYS A 569 -7.51 17.81 -13.05
CA LYS A 569 -7.15 16.44 -13.47
C LYS A 569 -6.14 15.88 -12.46
N ALA A 570 -6.54 14.84 -11.71
CA ALA A 570 -5.73 14.30 -10.62
C ALA A 570 -4.31 14.00 -11.11
N ASP A 571 -3.32 14.66 -10.53
CA ASP A 571 -1.91 14.50 -10.88
C ASP A 571 -1.30 13.39 -10.02
N ARG A 572 -1.89 12.20 -10.16
CA ARG A 572 -1.42 10.98 -9.51
C ARG A 572 -1.41 9.85 -10.52
N ASP A 573 -0.49 8.94 -10.33
CA ASP A 573 -0.43 7.71 -11.09
C ASP A 573 -1.11 6.59 -10.30
N LEU A 574 -1.87 5.75 -11.00
CA LEU A 574 -2.64 4.67 -10.39
C LEU A 574 -1.78 3.42 -10.13
N VAL A 575 -0.48 3.57 -9.84
CA VAL A 575 0.44 2.44 -9.71
C VAL A 575 0.02 1.46 -8.61
N LEU A 576 -0.51 1.97 -7.49
CA LEU A 576 -1.03 1.15 -6.39
C LEU A 576 -2.26 0.32 -6.76
N LYS A 577 -2.96 0.70 -7.84
CA LYS A 577 -4.09 -0.04 -8.40
C LYS A 577 -3.60 -1.22 -9.24
N TYR A 578 -2.57 -1.01 -10.04
CA TYR A 578 -2.10 -1.99 -11.03
C TYR A 578 -1.04 -2.96 -10.52
N PHE A 579 -0.36 -2.64 -9.41
CA PHE A 579 0.78 -3.43 -8.92
C PHE A 579 0.57 -4.03 -7.54
N THR A 580 1.18 -5.19 -7.32
CA THR A 580 1.38 -5.84 -6.02
C THR A 580 2.82 -6.34 -5.91
N LEU A 581 3.35 -6.58 -4.71
CA LEU A 581 4.63 -7.28 -4.56
C LEU A 581 4.48 -8.78 -4.72
N ALA A 582 3.36 -9.32 -4.25
CA ALA A 582 3.07 -10.74 -4.33
C ALA A 582 1.55 -10.94 -4.39
N GLY A 583 1.11 -11.89 -5.22
CA GLY A 583 -0.24 -12.43 -5.10
C GLY A 583 -0.34 -13.32 -3.86
N GLY A 584 -1.49 -13.34 -3.19
CA GLY A 584 -1.68 -14.24 -2.07
C GLY A 584 -2.72 -13.81 -1.06
N THR A 585 -2.68 -14.45 0.11
CA THR A 585 -3.53 -14.11 1.25
C THR A 585 -2.67 -13.55 2.37
N PHE A 586 -2.97 -12.32 2.78
CA PHE A 586 -2.35 -11.64 3.90
C PHE A 586 -3.27 -11.65 5.12
N ARG A 587 -2.67 -11.46 6.29
CA ARG A 587 -3.34 -11.33 7.59
C ARG A 587 -2.80 -10.10 8.30
N GLY A 588 -3.56 -9.54 9.22
CA GLY A 588 -3.16 -8.47 10.14
C GLY A 588 -3.18 -7.06 9.58
N ARG A 589 -3.36 -6.87 8.26
CA ARG A 589 -3.54 -5.55 7.68
C ARG A 589 -4.84 -4.91 8.18
N ILE A 590 -4.89 -3.58 8.19
CA ILE A 590 -6.03 -2.80 8.64
C ILE A 590 -6.90 -2.44 7.45
N ASN A 591 -8.21 -2.68 7.55
CA ASN A 591 -9.13 -2.14 6.54
C ASN A 591 -9.17 -0.60 6.62
N VAL A 592 -8.78 0.07 5.54
CA VAL A 592 -8.75 1.54 5.45
C VAL A 592 -10.13 2.18 5.63
N ASN A 593 -11.20 1.44 5.34
CA ASN A 593 -12.58 1.88 5.49
C ASN A 593 -13.12 1.68 6.92
N THR A 594 -12.28 1.22 7.87
CA THR A 594 -12.69 1.08 9.27
C THR A 594 -13.18 2.42 9.85
N THR A 595 -14.27 2.40 10.61
CA THR A 595 -14.74 3.57 11.36
C THR A 595 -13.98 3.76 12.68
N ASN A 596 -13.15 2.78 13.08
CA ASN A 596 -12.32 2.87 14.27
C ASN A 596 -11.01 3.63 13.96
N ALA A 597 -11.06 4.95 14.14
CA ALA A 597 -9.92 5.83 13.92
C ALA A 597 -8.67 5.45 14.75
N ALA A 598 -8.84 4.84 15.94
CA ALA A 598 -7.69 4.44 16.76
C ALA A 598 -6.92 3.27 16.13
N VAL A 599 -7.65 2.28 15.58
CA VAL A 599 -7.05 1.17 14.83
C VAL A 599 -6.36 1.68 13.57
N LEU A 600 -7.01 2.57 12.81
CA LEU A 600 -6.42 3.13 11.59
C LEU A 600 -5.20 4.01 11.89
N ALA A 601 -5.23 4.80 12.96
CA ALA A 601 -4.10 5.63 13.38
C ALA A 601 -2.87 4.77 13.69
N ALA A 602 -3.05 3.57 14.27
CA ALA A 602 -1.94 2.67 14.56
C ALA A 602 -1.14 2.29 13.29
N ALA A 603 -1.76 2.31 12.11
CA ALA A 603 -1.03 2.13 10.85
C ALA A 603 0.00 3.25 10.59
N PHE A 604 -0.17 4.44 11.14
CA PHE A 604 0.69 5.61 10.90
C PHE A 604 1.57 5.97 12.10
N VAL A 605 1.22 5.56 13.32
CA VAL A 605 2.03 5.88 14.51
C VAL A 605 3.45 5.34 14.35
N GLY A 606 4.43 6.21 14.55
CA GLY A 606 5.86 5.87 14.43
C GLY A 606 6.32 5.59 13.00
N ALA A 607 5.47 5.75 11.99
CA ALA A 607 5.87 5.60 10.60
C ALA A 607 6.99 6.59 10.28
N PRO A 608 8.11 6.14 9.70
CA PRO A 608 9.15 7.05 9.31
C PRO A 608 8.71 7.88 8.11
N VAL A 609 9.14 9.12 8.12
CA VAL A 609 8.95 10.09 7.06
C VAL A 609 10.34 10.57 6.71
N VAL A 610 10.70 10.39 5.45
CA VAL A 610 12.03 10.77 5.01
C VAL A 610 12.00 12.23 4.63
N THR A 611 12.82 13.03 5.32
CA THR A 611 13.01 14.45 5.04
C THR A 611 14.36 14.66 4.38
N THR A 612 14.59 15.87 3.85
CA THR A 612 15.84 16.25 3.19
C THR A 612 17.09 16.14 4.05
N ASN A 613 16.95 16.07 5.40
CA ASN A 613 18.09 16.12 6.31
C ASN A 613 18.01 15.15 7.51
N MET A 614 16.85 14.54 7.79
CA MET A 614 16.64 13.60 8.93
C MET A 614 15.46 12.66 8.67
N GLN A 615 15.47 11.46 9.28
CA GLN A 615 14.29 10.61 9.37
C GLN A 615 13.46 11.07 10.58
N ILE A 616 12.27 11.62 10.35
CA ILE A 616 11.32 11.94 11.42
C ILE A 616 10.26 10.83 11.52
N THR A 617 9.60 10.70 12.66
CA THR A 617 8.52 9.71 12.84
C THR A 617 7.20 10.39 13.13
N VAL A 618 6.11 9.88 12.59
CA VAL A 618 4.77 10.40 12.86
C VAL A 618 4.36 10.18 14.32
N GLY A 619 4.07 11.26 15.03
CA GLY A 619 3.57 11.20 16.40
C GLY A 619 2.11 10.73 16.49
N ALA A 620 1.70 10.24 17.65
CA ALA A 620 0.36 9.67 17.86
C ALA A 620 -0.79 10.64 17.54
N ALA A 621 -0.67 11.92 17.89
CA ALA A 621 -1.70 12.93 17.60
C ALA A 621 -1.86 13.18 16.09
N ALA A 622 -0.76 13.27 15.35
CA ALA A 622 -0.79 13.40 13.89
C ALA A 622 -1.41 12.16 13.24
N ALA A 623 -1.04 10.96 13.72
CA ALA A 623 -1.63 9.71 13.26
C ALA A 623 -3.16 9.65 13.44
N GLN A 624 -3.68 10.20 14.54
CA GLN A 624 -5.13 10.30 14.78
C GLN A 624 -5.82 11.29 13.82
N ASP A 625 -5.19 12.43 13.51
CA ASP A 625 -5.74 13.37 12.52
C ASP A 625 -5.79 12.75 11.12
N ILE A 626 -4.73 12.04 10.72
CA ILE A 626 -4.70 11.27 9.46
C ILE A 626 -5.86 10.29 9.42
N ALA A 627 -5.99 9.47 10.45
CA ALA A 627 -7.04 8.47 10.53
C ALA A 627 -8.43 9.10 10.45
N GLY A 628 -8.69 10.17 11.20
CA GLY A 628 -9.97 10.88 11.14
C GLY A 628 -10.30 11.40 9.75
N ARG A 629 -9.31 11.93 9.02
CA ARG A 629 -9.51 12.40 7.65
C ARG A 629 -9.73 11.28 6.66
N ILE A 630 -9.00 10.18 6.76
CA ILE A 630 -9.22 8.99 5.93
C ILE A 630 -10.64 8.44 6.17
N VAL A 631 -11.06 8.30 7.43
CA VAL A 631 -12.44 7.88 7.76
C VAL A 631 -13.47 8.80 7.11
N SER A 632 -13.23 10.12 7.12
CA SER A 632 -14.14 11.10 6.50
C SER A 632 -14.11 11.14 4.97
N GLY A 633 -13.02 10.66 4.35
CA GLY A 633 -12.80 10.72 2.91
C GLY A 633 -13.24 9.45 2.16
N GLY A 634 -13.49 8.36 2.87
CA GLY A 634 -13.98 7.10 2.29
C GLY A 634 -15.43 7.15 1.79
N PRO A 635 -15.95 6.03 1.26
CA PRO A 635 -15.28 4.73 1.14
C PRO A 635 -14.26 4.69 0.01
N TYR A 636 -13.17 3.95 0.23
CA TYR A 636 -12.11 3.67 -0.75
C TYR A 636 -12.31 2.31 -1.37
N TYR A 637 -12.38 2.24 -2.70
CA TYR A 637 -12.60 0.99 -3.43
C TYR A 637 -11.30 0.24 -3.72
N ASP A 638 -10.22 0.98 -3.92
CA ASP A 638 -8.87 0.46 -4.03
C ASP A 638 -7.94 1.25 -3.10
N ILE A 639 -6.80 0.65 -2.74
CA ILE A 639 -5.81 1.35 -1.90
C ILE A 639 -5.27 2.62 -2.60
N SER A 640 -5.26 2.65 -3.94
CA SER A 640 -4.91 3.85 -4.71
C SER A 640 -5.84 5.02 -4.41
N ASP A 641 -7.10 4.79 -4.00
CA ASP A 641 -8.04 5.87 -3.73
C ASP A 641 -7.66 6.69 -2.51
N LEU A 642 -6.81 6.16 -1.62
CA LEU A 642 -6.19 6.94 -0.54
C LEU A 642 -5.45 8.17 -1.09
N GLY A 643 -4.85 8.06 -2.27
CA GLY A 643 -4.18 9.17 -2.92
C GLY A 643 -5.13 10.30 -3.35
N THR A 644 -6.47 10.13 -3.33
CA THR A 644 -7.42 11.21 -3.69
C THR A 644 -7.64 12.20 -2.54
N ASN A 645 -7.22 11.82 -1.34
CA ASN A 645 -7.34 12.68 -0.19
C ASN A 645 -6.46 13.93 -0.36
N ASN A 646 -6.86 15.04 0.25
CA ASN A 646 -6.10 16.29 0.21
C ASN A 646 -4.88 16.22 1.15
N TRP A 647 -3.88 15.39 0.83
CA TRP A 647 -2.67 15.18 1.63
C TRP A 647 -1.88 16.48 1.86
N SER A 648 -1.84 17.37 0.87
CA SER A 648 -1.22 18.69 1.00
C SER A 648 -1.91 19.54 2.08
N GLY A 649 -3.25 19.51 2.14
CA GLY A 649 -4.03 20.15 3.19
C GLY A 649 -3.98 19.45 4.55
N MET A 650 -3.63 18.16 4.63
CA MET A 650 -3.42 17.45 5.91
C MET A 650 -2.10 17.84 6.55
N PHE A 651 -1.07 18.03 5.74
CA PHE A 651 0.29 18.32 6.19
C PHE A 651 0.81 19.62 5.56
N PRO A 652 0.29 20.78 6.01
CA PRO A 652 0.81 22.05 5.57
C PRO A 652 2.27 22.19 6.02
N GLY A 653 3.16 22.38 5.06
CA GLY A 653 4.60 22.54 5.32
C GLY A 653 5.43 21.26 5.21
N TRP A 654 4.82 20.10 5.01
CA TRP A 654 5.55 18.94 4.50
C TRP A 654 5.81 19.12 3.01
N SER A 655 6.88 18.51 2.51
CA SER A 655 7.14 18.34 1.10
C SER A 655 6.33 17.18 0.52
N ASP A 656 6.17 17.15 -0.80
CA ASP A 656 5.53 16.03 -1.49
C ASP A 656 6.23 14.70 -1.18
N LEU A 657 7.57 14.73 -1.13
CA LEU A 657 8.38 13.58 -0.79
C LEU A 657 8.10 13.06 0.63
N GLU A 658 7.94 13.95 1.61
CA GLU A 658 7.60 13.54 2.98
C GLU A 658 6.22 12.87 3.03
N ARG A 659 5.23 13.43 2.33
CA ARG A 659 3.87 12.86 2.24
C ARG A 659 3.87 11.51 1.52
N GLU A 660 4.61 11.38 0.42
CA GLU A 660 4.75 10.11 -0.30
C GLU A 660 5.48 9.08 0.54
N SER A 661 6.57 9.45 1.23
CA SER A 661 7.29 8.52 2.11
C SER A 661 6.42 7.97 3.24
N LEU A 662 5.51 8.80 3.79
CA LEU A 662 4.51 8.35 4.76
C LEU A 662 3.58 7.29 4.15
N LEU A 663 3.09 7.52 2.92
CA LEU A 663 2.28 6.55 2.19
C LEU A 663 3.08 5.27 1.96
N VAL A 664 4.29 5.35 1.40
CA VAL A 664 5.17 4.20 1.16
C VAL A 664 5.30 3.33 2.40
N ASN A 665 5.54 3.96 3.55
CA ASN A 665 5.81 3.30 4.83
C ASN A 665 4.54 2.87 5.58
N ALA A 666 3.34 3.07 5.03
CA ALA A 666 2.07 2.67 5.63
C ALA A 666 1.25 1.72 4.75
N LEU A 667 1.43 1.75 3.43
CA LEU A 667 0.61 1.01 2.47
C LEU A 667 0.60 -0.51 2.70
N GLY A 668 1.74 -1.11 3.09
CA GLY A 668 1.83 -2.55 3.38
C GLY A 668 1.04 -2.99 4.63
N LEU A 669 0.59 -2.04 5.45
CA LEU A 669 -0.24 -2.30 6.64
C LEU A 669 -1.73 -2.12 6.37
N LEU A 670 -2.09 -1.62 5.20
CA LEU A 670 -3.47 -1.25 4.85
C LEU A 670 -4.04 -2.21 3.80
N THR A 671 -5.36 -2.35 3.81
CA THR A 671 -6.10 -3.10 2.81
C THR A 671 -7.51 -2.53 2.66
N VAL A 672 -8.18 -2.84 1.57
CA VAL A 672 -9.63 -2.62 1.41
C VAL A 672 -10.42 -3.94 1.50
N ARG A 673 -9.73 -5.10 1.56
CA ARG A 673 -10.33 -6.43 1.34
C ARG A 673 -10.56 -7.27 2.60
N GLN A 674 -10.25 -6.75 3.77
CA GLN A 674 -10.57 -7.42 5.02
C GLN A 674 -12.03 -7.12 5.39
N ASN A 675 -12.98 -7.98 4.99
CA ASN A 675 -14.36 -7.96 5.51
C ASN A 675 -14.60 -9.18 6.37
N LEU A 676 -14.56 -8.98 7.69
CA LEU A 676 -14.69 -10.03 8.70
C LEU A 676 -15.95 -9.82 9.52
N PHE A 677 -16.71 -10.88 9.72
CA PHE A 677 -17.96 -10.87 10.46
C PHE A 677 -17.95 -11.92 11.56
N THR A 678 -18.31 -11.50 12.77
CA THR A 678 -18.66 -12.41 13.86
C THR A 678 -20.17 -12.55 13.88
N ILE A 679 -20.69 -13.73 13.56
CA ILE A 679 -22.13 -13.99 13.44
C ILE A 679 -22.57 -14.85 14.61
N VAL A 680 -23.43 -14.29 15.46
CA VAL A 680 -24.13 -15.02 16.51
C VAL A 680 -25.46 -15.50 15.96
N LEU A 681 -25.78 -16.77 16.17
CA LEU A 681 -26.92 -17.47 15.58
C LEU A 681 -27.76 -18.10 16.68
N ALA A 682 -29.08 -18.09 16.47
CA ALA A 682 -30.01 -18.89 17.23
C ALA A 682 -30.96 -19.60 16.26
N ALA A 683 -31.21 -20.89 16.49
CA ALA A 683 -32.16 -21.67 15.72
C ALA A 683 -33.03 -22.51 16.66
N ASN A 684 -34.32 -22.62 16.32
CA ASN A 684 -35.29 -23.42 17.06
C ASN A 684 -35.94 -24.43 16.14
N SER A 685 -35.95 -25.70 16.55
CA SER A 685 -36.89 -26.67 16.00
C SER A 685 -38.27 -26.39 16.59
N TYR A 686 -39.29 -26.42 15.73
CA TYR A 686 -40.59 -25.84 16.06
C TYR A 686 -41.73 -26.79 15.69
N SER A 687 -42.71 -26.92 16.58
CA SER A 687 -44.01 -27.53 16.26
C SER A 687 -45.06 -26.44 16.15
N MET A 688 -45.76 -26.37 15.02
CA MET A 688 -46.92 -25.49 14.87
C MET A 688 -48.02 -25.88 15.85
N GLN A 689 -48.75 -24.88 16.34
CA GLN A 689 -50.03 -25.10 17.02
C GLN A 689 -51.04 -25.56 15.96
N VAL A 690 -51.89 -26.54 16.29
CA VAL A 690 -52.92 -27.05 15.36
C VAL A 690 -53.80 -25.88 14.89
N GLY A 691 -53.79 -25.60 13.58
CA GLY A 691 -54.55 -24.50 12.95
C GLY A 691 -53.84 -23.15 12.87
N GLY A 692 -52.56 -23.05 13.26
CA GLY A 692 -51.77 -21.83 13.12
C GLY A 692 -50.82 -21.87 11.91
N ASP A 693 -50.87 -20.84 11.06
CA ASP A 693 -50.02 -20.73 9.87
C ASP A 693 -48.70 -19.97 10.09
N ARG A 694 -48.45 -19.44 11.29
CA ARG A 694 -47.26 -18.62 11.63
C ARG A 694 -46.46 -19.21 12.80
N ALA A 695 -45.21 -18.79 12.93
CA ALA A 695 -44.34 -19.08 14.07
C ALA A 695 -44.77 -18.40 15.39
N VAL A 696 -46.01 -17.92 15.49
CA VAL A 696 -46.58 -17.28 16.69
C VAL A 696 -47.55 -18.27 17.35
N GLY A 697 -47.20 -18.79 18.53
CA GLY A 697 -48.08 -19.65 19.36
C GLY A 697 -47.80 -21.16 19.35
N GLY A 698 -46.86 -21.63 18.52
CA GLY A 698 -46.36 -23.01 18.54
C GLY A 698 -45.31 -23.27 19.63
N ALA A 699 -44.91 -24.53 19.77
CA ALA A 699 -43.99 -24.99 20.81
C ALA A 699 -42.56 -25.14 20.26
N VAL A 700 -41.59 -24.54 20.96
CA VAL A 700 -40.16 -24.80 20.73
C VAL A 700 -39.83 -26.19 21.25
N LEU A 701 -39.28 -27.05 20.40
CA LEU A 701 -38.94 -28.43 20.74
C LEU A 701 -37.48 -28.56 21.16
N ALA A 702 -36.60 -27.83 20.50
CA ALA A 702 -35.19 -27.69 20.84
C ALA A 702 -34.64 -26.36 20.33
N SER A 703 -33.65 -25.82 21.03
CA SER A 703 -32.94 -24.59 20.70
C SER A 703 -31.46 -24.87 20.55
N THR A 704 -30.81 -24.22 19.59
CA THR A 704 -29.36 -24.28 19.40
C THR A 704 -28.84 -22.89 19.12
N TYR A 705 -27.71 -22.56 19.75
CA TYR A 705 -27.01 -21.29 19.56
C TYR A 705 -25.64 -21.59 18.98
N ALA A 706 -25.14 -20.73 18.10
CA ALA A 706 -23.80 -20.87 17.56
C ALA A 706 -23.15 -19.51 17.33
N VAL A 707 -21.83 -19.52 17.24
CA VAL A 707 -21.04 -18.39 16.78
C VAL A 707 -20.22 -18.86 15.58
N ALA A 708 -20.21 -18.04 14.54
CA ALA A 708 -19.39 -18.21 13.36
C ALA A 708 -18.49 -16.99 13.17
N GLU A 709 -17.26 -17.22 12.73
CA GLU A 709 -16.40 -16.15 12.23
C GLU A 709 -16.20 -16.36 10.74
N VAL A 710 -16.64 -15.38 9.96
CA VAL A 710 -16.79 -15.50 8.52
C VAL A 710 -16.10 -14.32 7.85
N TRP A 711 -15.20 -14.64 6.92
CA TRP A 711 -14.63 -13.66 6.01
C TRP A 711 -15.39 -13.69 4.68
N ARG A 712 -15.63 -12.51 4.11
CA ARG A 712 -16.19 -12.30 2.77
C ARG A 712 -15.19 -11.48 1.97
N ASP A 713 -14.94 -11.85 0.73
CA ASP A 713 -14.23 -10.97 -0.18
C ASP A 713 -15.16 -9.82 -0.61
N PRO A 714 -14.80 -8.55 -0.46
CA PRO A 714 -15.61 -7.50 -1.04
C PRO A 714 -15.68 -7.57 -2.55
N PHE A 715 -14.70 -8.14 -3.24
CA PHE A 715 -14.72 -8.21 -4.71
C PHE A 715 -15.44 -9.46 -5.19
N ARG A 716 -16.13 -9.35 -6.33
CA ARG A 716 -16.70 -10.53 -6.97
C ARG A 716 -15.58 -11.25 -7.73
N SER A 717 -15.54 -12.57 -7.57
CA SER A 717 -14.72 -13.44 -8.41
C SER A 717 -15.15 -13.35 -9.88
N LEU A 718 -14.39 -13.99 -10.78
CA LEU A 718 -14.75 -14.14 -12.20
C LEU A 718 -16.13 -14.79 -12.41
N SER A 719 -16.64 -15.52 -11.41
CA SER A 719 -17.99 -16.11 -11.45
C SER A 719 -19.13 -15.11 -11.15
N GLY A 720 -18.79 -13.86 -10.82
CA GLY A 720 -19.75 -12.84 -10.41
C GLY A 720 -20.27 -12.99 -8.98
N LYS A 721 -19.65 -13.87 -8.18
CA LYS A 721 -19.99 -14.09 -6.76
C LYS A 721 -18.84 -13.71 -5.84
N HIS A 722 -19.18 -13.30 -4.62
CA HIS A 722 -18.20 -13.08 -3.56
C HIS A 722 -17.70 -14.41 -3.01
N ASP A 723 -16.40 -14.48 -2.74
CA ASP A 723 -15.81 -15.61 -2.07
C ASP A 723 -16.03 -15.50 -0.56
N TRP A 724 -16.35 -16.63 0.06
CA TRP A 724 -16.63 -16.71 1.49
C TRP A 724 -15.71 -17.74 2.13
N ASN A 725 -15.24 -17.43 3.34
CA ASN A 725 -14.45 -18.34 4.14
C ASN A 725 -14.96 -18.35 5.57
N VAL A 726 -15.57 -19.47 5.98
CA VAL A 726 -15.94 -19.72 7.37
C VAL A 726 -14.69 -20.23 8.09
N ARG A 727 -14.06 -19.37 8.89
CA ARG A 727 -12.87 -19.72 9.69
C ARG A 727 -13.26 -20.62 10.84
N TYR A 728 -14.35 -20.26 11.51
CA TYR A 728 -14.80 -20.87 12.76
C TYR A 728 -16.31 -21.01 12.76
N PHE A 729 -16.80 -22.14 13.25
CA PHE A 729 -18.21 -22.36 13.54
C PHE A 729 -18.32 -23.26 14.77
N ARG A 730 -18.90 -22.75 15.85
CA ARG A 730 -19.07 -23.50 17.10
C ARG A 730 -20.47 -23.32 17.64
N ILE A 731 -21.10 -24.44 18.01
CA ILE A 731 -22.32 -24.46 18.81
C ILE A 731 -21.95 -24.08 20.24
N VAL A 732 -22.64 -23.08 20.77
CA VAL A 732 -22.41 -22.56 22.12
C VAL A 732 -23.50 -23.11 23.03
N GLU A 733 -23.07 -23.73 24.13
CA GLU A 733 -24.00 -24.24 25.14
C GLU A 733 -24.67 -23.05 25.85
N HIS A 734 -26.00 -23.09 25.90
CA HIS A 734 -26.84 -22.10 26.57
C HIS A 734 -27.08 -22.51 28.03
#